data_AF-A0A957BPH3-F1
#
_entry.id   AF-A0A957BPH3-F1
#
_cell.length_a   1.000
_cell.length_b   1.000
_cell.length_c   1.000
_cell.angle_alpha   90.00
_cell.angle_beta   90.00
_cell.angle_gamma   90.00
#
_symmetry.space_group_name_H-M   'P 1'
#
loop_
_entity.id
_entity.type
_entity.pdbx_description
1 polymer ?
#
loop_
_entity_poly.entity_id
_entity_poly.type
_entity_poly.pdbx_seq_one_letter_code
_entity_poly.pdbx_strand_id
1 'polypeptide(L)'
;MAQHDSLDLPTLAAQGQRYRRAARSRWLRMALILLILMLIGIALTYNVSAPTNQVYRLDANGEWSRLDLPMGNVLARADTLVAGGDGSLWMIDGSGLAFSRYRDDQWETIQSFEIGLNPLTQTLIAVDDNQLWGVNGSNMFHFDGVRWESFFKVLPSDFPLAMTAGPYGVFVVDIYGNLSRFWQGAWKHTTVSKALTGVDPESVLYDESFTPTFIQVPNGTLWLAYQGLWKFSGDSWQRAHSDDAWNEAYYWLLGATDQTVWYLNGYGIERLDVASGEVDSFSLQSLGLKDDYIWAGALHGDRLWVVSDDTLYVYEDGDGWQTVANLPGTPDLSPVELVSDSEGAIYVTMYDYGTALRESYSGAVGGTLLTLLIPLLLIAADLFLRYLPEWLQNHRRWREMQRLVTVLPEFAGETPVSDPFTFGRFLLGFGVQFVWIVIVMSGITVTLIQVTGTAHLGLAFAIGAGLGYVGARWLIGGQLLVLGDPSTRTNIRLLMHGEYDHLLERNGYLADRSAVQATRHSNPMWQIYGLLLAGRHAEALPLLRDSIRTFNSGNFVNSALSAANLGYCLMYLDRIDEALPYFELTTHLVPEMATGYAALTHYYLKTKTQPARALEMAEVAARFQPRQLISNAITDYGRLGSQMIHARALAFNGRCDEAERLAERALADRAMKQPVIAASIHVDRGQIALICGQPDTARAHLEQGLALDPNGSDGMLARELLNELAEVGASGPMA
;
A
#
# COMPACT_ATOMS: atom_id res chain seq x y z
N MET A 1 -27.62 32.42 40.57
CA MET A 1 -27.31 31.19 41.32
C MET A 1 -28.33 30.10 40.98
N ALA A 2 -28.07 29.36 39.90
CA ALA A 2 -28.82 28.16 39.57
C ALA A 2 -28.09 26.96 40.20
N GLN A 3 -28.83 26.04 40.82
CA GLN A 3 -28.32 24.76 41.29
C GLN A 3 -27.74 24.00 40.09
N HIS A 4 -26.42 23.92 39.99
CA HIS A 4 -25.74 23.09 39.02
C HIS A 4 -25.76 21.64 39.53
N ASP A 5 -26.60 20.81 38.90
CA ASP A 5 -26.58 19.36 39.09
C ASP A 5 -25.17 18.83 38.81
N SER A 6 -24.56 18.21 39.82
CA SER A 6 -23.22 17.61 39.73
C SER A 6 -23.19 16.54 38.62
N LEU A 7 -22.38 16.76 37.60
CA LEU A 7 -22.12 15.77 36.55
C LEU A 7 -21.58 14.46 37.18
N ASP A 8 -22.32 13.37 36.99
CA ASP A 8 -21.98 12.03 37.47
C ASP A 8 -20.88 11.39 36.59
N LEU A 9 -19.64 11.80 36.85
CA LEU A 9 -18.42 11.40 36.14
C LEU A 9 -18.20 9.86 36.01
N PRO A 10 -18.51 9.02 37.02
CA PRO A 10 -18.45 7.56 36.90
C PRO A 10 -19.30 6.99 35.75
N THR A 11 -20.46 7.58 35.51
CA THR A 11 -21.42 7.11 34.49
C THR A 11 -20.91 7.38 33.08
N LEU A 12 -20.20 8.48 32.86
CA LEU A 12 -19.53 8.80 31.60
C LEU A 12 -18.36 7.86 31.30
N ALA A 13 -17.55 7.52 32.31
CA ALA A 13 -16.43 6.58 32.14
C ALA A 13 -16.92 5.15 31.81
N ALA A 14 -18.01 4.71 32.44
CA ALA A 14 -18.64 3.42 32.17
C ALA A 14 -19.25 3.37 30.75
N GLN A 15 -19.84 4.46 30.26
CA GLN A 15 -20.31 4.55 28.88
C GLN A 15 -19.15 4.46 27.88
N GLY A 16 -18.04 5.17 28.12
CA GLY A 16 -16.86 5.11 27.24
C GLY A 16 -16.27 3.70 27.07
N GLN A 17 -16.22 2.89 28.15
CA GLN A 17 -15.76 1.50 28.04
C GLN A 17 -16.74 0.59 27.28
N ARG A 18 -18.05 0.80 27.41
CA ARG A 18 -19.07 0.05 26.65
C ARG A 18 -18.94 0.31 25.15
N TYR A 19 -18.70 1.56 24.75
CA TYR A 19 -18.47 1.92 23.34
C TYR A 19 -17.22 1.24 22.76
N ARG A 20 -16.11 1.16 23.51
CA ARG A 20 -14.88 0.51 23.02
C ARG A 20 -15.05 -1.01 22.81
N ARG A 21 -15.77 -1.70 23.70
CA ARG A 21 -16.05 -3.14 23.55
C ARG A 21 -16.97 -3.42 22.35
N ALA A 22 -18.01 -2.61 22.17
CA ALA A 22 -18.91 -2.71 21.02
C ALA A 22 -18.20 -2.42 19.69
N ALA A 23 -17.27 -1.46 19.67
CA ALA A 23 -16.46 -1.16 18.48
C ALA A 23 -15.54 -2.34 18.10
N ARG A 24 -14.91 -2.99 19.08
CA ARG A 24 -13.99 -4.12 18.84
C ARG A 24 -14.70 -5.34 18.26
N SER A 25 -15.92 -5.67 18.73
CA SER A 25 -16.68 -6.80 18.19
C SER A 25 -17.19 -6.56 16.77
N ARG A 26 -17.50 -5.30 16.41
CA ARG A 26 -17.93 -4.94 15.04
C ARG A 26 -16.78 -5.08 14.05
N TRP A 27 -15.57 -4.66 14.43
CA TRP A 27 -14.37 -4.81 13.59
C TRP A 27 -14.06 -6.26 13.25
N LEU A 28 -14.12 -7.16 14.24
CA LEU A 28 -13.87 -8.59 14.02
C LEU A 28 -14.90 -9.22 13.06
N ARG A 29 -16.18 -8.83 13.17
CA ARG A 29 -17.22 -9.30 12.24
C ARG A 29 -17.02 -8.78 10.82
N MET A 30 -16.65 -7.51 10.66
CA MET A 30 -16.33 -6.96 9.34
C MET A 30 -15.12 -7.65 8.71
N ALA A 31 -14.03 -7.83 9.46
CA ALA A 31 -12.84 -8.51 8.95
C ALA A 31 -13.16 -9.94 8.48
N LEU A 32 -14.00 -10.67 9.21
CA LEU A 32 -14.42 -12.02 8.83
C LEU A 32 -15.27 -12.02 7.56
N ILE A 33 -16.22 -11.08 7.42
CA ILE A 33 -17.05 -10.96 6.20
C ILE A 33 -16.17 -10.66 4.99
N LEU A 34 -15.19 -9.76 5.13
CA LEU A 34 -14.28 -9.42 4.05
C LEU A 34 -13.40 -10.59 3.63
N LEU A 35 -12.91 -11.37 4.59
CA LEU A 35 -12.15 -12.59 4.30
C LEU A 35 -12.99 -13.62 3.54
N ILE A 36 -14.26 -13.82 3.94
CA ILE A 36 -15.17 -14.75 3.25
C ILE A 36 -15.44 -14.28 1.81
N LEU A 37 -15.72 -12.99 1.60
CA LEU A 37 -15.95 -12.44 0.27
C LEU A 37 -14.70 -12.54 -0.63
N MET A 38 -13.51 -12.35 -0.06
CA MET A 38 -12.24 -12.54 -0.75
C MET A 38 -12.05 -14.00 -1.19
N LEU A 39 -12.30 -14.96 -0.30
CA LEU A 39 -12.18 -16.39 -0.63
C LEU A 39 -13.20 -16.82 -1.70
N ILE A 40 -14.44 -16.32 -1.64
CA ILE A 40 -15.44 -16.56 -2.69
C ILE A 40 -14.99 -15.96 -4.02
N GLY A 41 -14.45 -14.73 -4.01
CA GLY A 41 -13.90 -14.08 -5.21
C GLY A 41 -12.79 -14.90 -5.86
N ILE A 42 -11.84 -15.40 -5.06
CA ILE A 42 -10.74 -16.28 -5.52
C ILE A 42 -11.29 -17.59 -6.09
N ALA A 43 -12.22 -18.25 -5.41
CA ALA A 43 -12.79 -19.51 -5.87
C ALA A 43 -13.58 -19.36 -7.18
N LEU A 44 -14.29 -18.24 -7.36
CA LEU A 44 -15.02 -17.94 -8.59
C LEU A 44 -14.08 -17.57 -9.75
N THR A 45 -12.93 -16.93 -9.48
CA THR A 45 -11.93 -16.66 -10.53
C THR A 45 -11.20 -17.93 -10.97
N TYR A 46 -10.96 -18.86 -10.05
CA TYR A 46 -10.22 -20.08 -10.34
C TYR A 46 -11.02 -21.11 -11.15
N ASN A 47 -12.36 -21.08 -11.08
CA ASN A 47 -13.23 -22.07 -11.73
C ASN A 47 -13.70 -21.70 -13.14
N VAL A 48 -13.51 -20.46 -13.60
CA VAL A 48 -14.20 -19.95 -14.80
C VAL A 48 -13.35 -20.01 -16.07
N SER A 49 -12.06 -20.33 -16.03
CA SER A 49 -11.23 -20.23 -17.24
C SER A 49 -9.98 -21.08 -17.15
N ALA A 50 -10.03 -22.28 -17.71
CA ALA A 50 -8.83 -22.81 -18.32
C ALA A 50 -9.15 -23.17 -19.79
N PRO A 51 -8.34 -22.68 -20.74
CA PRO A 51 -8.51 -23.01 -22.14
C PRO A 51 -8.41 -24.52 -22.32
N THR A 52 -9.28 -25.07 -23.17
CA THR A 52 -9.19 -26.47 -23.55
C THR A 52 -8.37 -26.57 -24.82
N ASN A 53 -7.18 -27.17 -24.75
CA ASN A 53 -6.48 -27.56 -25.96
C ASN A 53 -7.26 -28.71 -26.62
N GLN A 54 -7.32 -28.69 -27.93
CA GLN A 54 -7.94 -29.76 -28.72
C GLN A 54 -6.87 -30.42 -29.57
N VAL A 55 -6.90 -31.75 -29.64
CA VAL A 55 -6.02 -32.50 -30.52
C VAL A 55 -6.84 -33.01 -31.68
N TYR A 56 -6.37 -32.77 -32.90
CA TYR A 56 -7.00 -33.24 -34.12
C TYR A 56 -6.05 -34.16 -34.88
N ARG A 57 -6.62 -35.19 -35.49
CA ARG A 57 -5.95 -36.15 -36.37
C ARG A 57 -6.44 -35.97 -37.79
N LEU A 58 -5.51 -35.79 -38.72
CA LEU A 58 -5.76 -35.89 -40.16
C LEU A 58 -5.52 -37.33 -40.59
N ASP A 59 -6.54 -37.96 -41.16
CA ASP A 59 -6.42 -39.32 -41.70
C ASP A 59 -5.82 -39.34 -43.12
N ALA A 60 -5.58 -40.54 -43.64
CA ALA A 60 -5.02 -40.72 -44.99
C ALA A 60 -5.95 -40.23 -46.12
N ASN A 61 -7.23 -39.98 -45.85
CA ASN A 61 -8.18 -39.44 -46.81
C ASN A 61 -8.23 -37.90 -46.78
N GLY A 62 -7.49 -37.26 -45.87
CA GLY A 62 -7.51 -35.82 -45.67
C GLY A 62 -8.68 -35.32 -44.82
N GLU A 63 -9.33 -36.20 -44.05
CA GLU A 63 -10.41 -35.83 -43.14
C GLU A 63 -9.90 -35.61 -41.70
N TRP A 64 -10.31 -34.49 -41.10
CA TRP A 64 -10.01 -34.17 -39.71
C TRP A 64 -10.97 -34.87 -38.75
N SER A 65 -10.42 -35.49 -37.71
CA SER A 65 -11.17 -36.02 -36.58
C SER A 65 -10.61 -35.44 -35.27
N ARG A 66 -11.51 -35.07 -34.35
CA ARG A 66 -11.11 -34.61 -33.01
C ARG A 66 -10.84 -35.83 -32.12
N LEU A 67 -9.72 -35.81 -31.42
CA LEU A 67 -9.45 -36.78 -30.35
C LEU A 67 -10.04 -36.26 -29.04
N ASP A 68 -10.93 -37.04 -28.45
CA ASP A 68 -11.44 -36.77 -27.11
C ASP A 68 -10.32 -37.03 -26.10
N LEU A 69 -9.88 -35.97 -25.42
CA LEU A 69 -8.82 -36.08 -24.41
C LEU A 69 -9.37 -36.80 -23.16
N PRO A 70 -8.55 -37.63 -22.49
CA PRO A 70 -8.98 -38.52 -21.40
C PRO A 70 -9.50 -37.78 -20.16
N MET A 71 -9.21 -36.48 -20.07
CA MET A 71 -9.53 -35.69 -18.90
C MET A 71 -10.65 -34.70 -19.23
N GLY A 72 -11.85 -34.97 -18.72
CA GLY A 72 -12.94 -34.00 -18.64
C GLY A 72 -12.68 -32.81 -17.70
N ASN A 73 -11.41 -32.53 -17.39
CA ASN A 73 -10.98 -31.47 -16.50
C ASN A 73 -10.57 -30.24 -17.30
N VAL A 74 -11.12 -29.11 -16.88
CA VAL A 74 -11.01 -27.77 -17.46
C VAL A 74 -9.53 -27.31 -17.60
N LEU A 75 -8.57 -27.98 -16.95
CA LEU A 75 -7.15 -27.62 -16.91
C LEU A 75 -6.25 -28.37 -17.91
N ALA A 76 -6.80 -29.25 -18.75
CA ALA A 76 -5.99 -30.04 -19.70
C ALA A 76 -5.56 -29.19 -20.91
N ARG A 77 -4.44 -28.48 -20.77
CA ARG A 77 -3.65 -27.98 -21.91
C ARG A 77 -2.80 -29.16 -22.45
N ALA A 78 -2.54 -29.25 -23.74
CA ALA A 78 -1.51 -30.15 -24.28
C ALA A 78 -0.27 -29.27 -24.49
N ASP A 79 0.71 -29.36 -23.58
CA ASP A 79 1.93 -28.54 -23.65
C ASP A 79 2.99 -29.16 -24.56
N THR A 80 2.95 -30.48 -24.69
CA THR A 80 3.84 -31.24 -25.56
C THR A 80 3.13 -32.50 -26.02
N LEU A 81 3.19 -32.76 -27.31
CA LEU A 81 2.72 -33.94 -28.02
C LEU A 81 3.93 -34.56 -28.73
N VAL A 82 4.16 -35.85 -28.53
CA VAL A 82 5.21 -36.60 -29.23
C VAL A 82 4.69 -37.95 -29.68
N ALA A 83 5.07 -38.37 -30.89
CA ALA A 83 4.74 -39.71 -31.39
C ALA A 83 5.82 -40.71 -30.98
N GLY A 84 5.39 -41.88 -30.54
CA GLY A 84 6.23 -43.05 -30.36
C GLY A 84 6.36 -43.86 -31.65
N GLY A 85 7.45 -44.63 -31.73
CA GLY A 85 7.73 -45.47 -32.90
C GLY A 85 6.76 -46.64 -33.08
N ASP A 86 5.92 -46.94 -32.08
CA ASP A 86 4.84 -47.93 -32.15
C ASP A 86 3.47 -47.34 -32.53
N GLY A 87 3.43 -46.09 -33.01
CA GLY A 87 2.19 -45.38 -33.35
C GLY A 87 1.45 -44.83 -32.13
N SER A 88 1.98 -44.96 -30.92
CA SER A 88 1.39 -44.28 -29.76
C SER A 88 1.66 -42.79 -29.77
N LEU A 89 0.76 -41.99 -29.20
CA LEU A 89 1.02 -40.58 -28.91
C LEU A 89 1.18 -40.39 -27.41
N TRP A 90 2.12 -39.56 -27.03
CA TRP A 90 2.33 -39.17 -25.65
C TRP A 90 2.06 -37.69 -25.52
N MET A 91 1.33 -37.35 -24.46
CA MET A 91 0.92 -35.99 -24.16
C MET A 91 1.15 -35.70 -22.67
N ILE A 92 1.61 -34.49 -22.37
CA ILE A 92 1.61 -33.95 -21.01
C ILE A 92 0.45 -32.97 -20.90
N ASP A 93 -0.32 -33.05 -19.82
CA ASP A 93 -1.23 -31.95 -19.52
C ASP A 93 -0.44 -30.67 -19.14
N GLY A 94 -0.91 -29.50 -19.54
CA GLY A 94 -0.20 -28.24 -19.29
C GLY A 94 -0.41 -27.69 -17.89
N SER A 95 -1.05 -28.47 -17.02
CA SER A 95 -0.93 -28.29 -15.58
C SER A 95 0.22 -29.11 -14.98
N GLY A 96 0.95 -29.88 -15.79
CA GLY A 96 2.00 -30.81 -15.36
C GLY A 96 1.50 -31.93 -14.45
N LEU A 97 0.18 -32.12 -14.34
CA LEU A 97 -0.46 -32.99 -13.36
C LEU A 97 -0.51 -34.44 -13.78
N ALA A 98 -0.54 -34.73 -15.07
CA ALA A 98 -0.64 -36.08 -15.61
C ALA A 98 -0.07 -36.21 -17.02
N PHE A 99 0.31 -37.44 -17.33
CA PHE A 99 0.79 -37.90 -18.63
C PHE A 99 -0.27 -38.79 -19.23
N SER A 100 -0.51 -38.65 -20.53
CA SER A 100 -1.47 -39.49 -21.23
C SER A 100 -0.81 -40.12 -22.46
N ARG A 101 -1.03 -41.43 -22.63
CA ARG A 101 -0.62 -42.18 -23.81
C ARG A 101 -1.86 -42.56 -24.61
N TYR A 102 -1.93 -42.17 -25.87
CA TYR A 102 -2.95 -42.62 -26.81
C TYR A 102 -2.44 -43.82 -27.59
N ARG A 103 -3.17 -44.93 -27.58
CA ARG A 103 -2.87 -46.13 -28.35
C ARG A 103 -4.15 -46.93 -28.57
N ASP A 104 -4.30 -47.53 -29.74
CA ASP A 104 -5.45 -48.41 -30.06
C ASP A 104 -6.81 -47.71 -29.80
N ASP A 105 -6.89 -46.42 -30.18
CA ASP A 105 -8.03 -45.52 -29.94
C ASP A 105 -8.46 -45.36 -28.48
N GLN A 106 -7.54 -45.57 -27.54
CA GLN A 106 -7.75 -45.40 -26.11
C GLN A 106 -6.64 -44.55 -25.50
N TRP A 107 -7.02 -43.75 -24.50
CA TRP A 107 -6.08 -43.02 -23.68
C TRP A 107 -5.83 -43.74 -22.36
N GLU A 108 -4.57 -43.88 -21.99
CA GLU A 108 -4.11 -44.28 -20.67
C GLU A 108 -3.50 -43.06 -19.97
N THR A 109 -3.97 -42.72 -18.77
CA THR A 109 -3.51 -41.54 -18.03
C THR A 109 -2.82 -41.94 -16.74
N ILE A 110 -1.63 -41.37 -16.50
CA ILE A 110 -0.78 -41.61 -15.33
C ILE A 110 -0.58 -40.28 -14.62
N GLN A 111 -0.84 -40.22 -13.32
CA GLN A 111 -0.74 -38.97 -12.58
C GLN A 111 0.73 -38.69 -12.20
N SER A 112 1.17 -37.44 -12.34
CA SER A 112 2.54 -36.98 -12.03
C SER A 112 2.99 -37.34 -10.62
N PHE A 113 2.09 -37.32 -9.64
CA PHE A 113 2.40 -37.68 -8.25
C PHE A 113 2.67 -39.18 -8.07
N GLU A 114 2.14 -40.05 -8.93
CA GLU A 114 2.38 -41.51 -8.87
C GLU A 114 3.82 -41.85 -9.22
N ILE A 115 4.48 -40.97 -9.99
CA ILE A 115 5.88 -41.07 -10.38
C ILE A 115 6.78 -40.05 -9.64
N GLY A 116 6.25 -39.39 -8.62
CA GLY A 116 7.00 -38.53 -7.70
C GLY A 116 7.42 -37.16 -8.27
N LEU A 117 6.73 -36.67 -9.29
CA LEU A 117 7.04 -35.40 -9.95
C LEU A 117 6.31 -34.21 -9.31
N ASN A 118 6.83 -33.00 -9.56
CA ASN A 118 6.22 -31.76 -9.09
C ASN A 118 5.20 -31.26 -10.12
N PRO A 119 3.92 -31.12 -9.73
CA PRO A 119 2.87 -30.68 -10.65
C PRO A 119 3.10 -29.28 -11.22
N LEU A 120 3.76 -28.36 -10.52
CA LEU A 120 3.81 -26.94 -10.89
C LEU A 120 5.10 -26.53 -11.63
N THR A 121 5.82 -27.48 -12.21
CA THR A 121 7.08 -27.23 -12.91
C THR A 121 6.97 -27.58 -14.39
N GLN A 122 7.67 -26.78 -15.22
CA GLN A 122 7.74 -27.00 -16.67
C GLN A 122 8.20 -28.43 -16.96
N THR A 123 7.47 -29.10 -17.85
CA THR A 123 7.73 -30.49 -18.20
C THR A 123 7.94 -30.63 -19.70
N LEU A 124 9.02 -31.31 -20.11
CA LEU A 124 9.26 -31.69 -21.51
C LEU A 124 9.35 -33.21 -21.59
N ILE A 125 8.96 -33.77 -22.73
CA ILE A 125 9.11 -35.20 -23.03
C ILE A 125 9.79 -35.43 -24.38
N ALA A 126 10.47 -36.55 -24.49
CA ALA A 126 11.01 -37.08 -25.73
C ALA A 126 10.87 -38.60 -25.76
N VAL A 127 10.71 -39.18 -26.94
CA VAL A 127 10.57 -40.63 -27.12
C VAL A 127 11.73 -41.16 -27.95
N ASP A 128 12.29 -42.29 -27.53
CA ASP A 128 13.31 -43.07 -28.25
C ASP A 128 12.97 -44.56 -28.13
N ASP A 129 12.80 -45.28 -29.25
CA ASP A 129 12.48 -46.72 -29.28
C ASP A 129 11.38 -47.16 -28.29
N ASN A 130 10.28 -46.40 -28.22
CA ASN A 130 9.14 -46.57 -27.29
C ASN A 130 9.44 -46.35 -25.80
N GLN A 131 10.62 -45.85 -25.47
CA GLN A 131 10.94 -45.35 -24.15
C GLN A 131 10.61 -43.88 -24.06
N LEU A 132 9.87 -43.48 -23.02
CA LEU A 132 9.58 -42.08 -22.76
C LEU A 132 10.62 -41.55 -21.78
N TRP A 133 11.27 -40.47 -22.16
CA TRP A 133 12.06 -39.65 -21.25
C TRP A 133 11.33 -38.35 -21.04
N GLY A 134 11.42 -37.79 -19.85
CA GLY A 134 10.99 -36.42 -19.65
C GLY A 134 11.65 -35.76 -18.47
N VAL A 135 11.58 -34.44 -18.46
CA VAL A 135 12.14 -33.59 -17.41
C VAL A 135 11.03 -32.76 -16.82
N ASN A 136 11.05 -32.56 -15.50
CA ASN A 136 10.07 -31.81 -14.73
C ASN A 136 10.84 -30.93 -13.74
N GLY A 137 11.00 -29.65 -14.08
CA GLY A 137 11.98 -28.79 -13.45
C GLY A 137 13.39 -29.38 -13.56
N SER A 138 14.10 -29.50 -12.43
CA SER A 138 15.43 -30.13 -12.38
C SER A 138 15.41 -31.67 -12.27
N ASN A 139 14.23 -32.29 -12.25
CA ASN A 139 14.08 -33.74 -12.15
C ASN A 139 13.92 -34.35 -13.55
N MET A 140 14.30 -35.62 -13.70
CA MET A 140 14.03 -36.43 -14.89
C MET A 140 13.21 -37.66 -14.51
N PHE A 141 12.41 -38.15 -15.44
CA PHE A 141 11.75 -39.44 -15.36
C PHE A 141 11.96 -40.22 -16.66
N HIS A 142 11.87 -41.53 -16.54
CA HIS A 142 12.06 -42.47 -17.64
C HIS A 142 11.03 -43.58 -17.52
N PHE A 143 10.42 -43.93 -18.65
CA PHE A 143 9.58 -45.10 -18.79
C PHE A 143 10.21 -46.03 -19.83
N ASP A 144 10.61 -47.22 -19.40
CA ASP A 144 11.26 -48.23 -20.26
C ASP A 144 10.27 -49.08 -21.07
N GLY A 145 8.97 -48.73 -21.03
CA GLY A 145 7.87 -49.51 -21.59
C GLY A 145 7.16 -50.39 -20.55
N VAL A 146 7.74 -50.59 -19.37
CA VAL A 146 7.20 -51.43 -18.29
C VAL A 146 7.23 -50.73 -16.94
N ARG A 147 8.27 -49.96 -16.64
CA ARG A 147 8.55 -49.36 -15.33
C ARG A 147 8.90 -47.88 -15.47
N TRP A 148 8.49 -47.15 -14.45
CA TRP A 148 8.86 -45.76 -14.26
C TRP A 148 10.08 -45.67 -13.33
N GLU A 149 11.06 -44.88 -13.74
CA GLU A 149 12.21 -44.48 -12.94
C GLU A 149 12.26 -42.95 -12.84
N SER A 150 12.58 -42.42 -11.66
CA SER A 150 12.66 -40.98 -11.41
C SER A 150 14.03 -40.62 -10.85
N PHE A 151 14.63 -39.57 -11.41
CA PHE A 151 15.94 -39.03 -11.05
C PHE A 151 15.78 -37.60 -10.58
N PHE A 152 16.15 -37.32 -9.32
CA PHE A 152 15.92 -36.02 -8.71
C PHE A 152 17.13 -35.10 -8.83
N LYS A 153 16.90 -33.81 -9.12
CA LYS A 153 17.92 -32.76 -9.23
C LYS A 153 19.09 -33.12 -10.15
N VAL A 154 18.76 -33.66 -11.31
CA VAL A 154 19.76 -34.04 -12.32
C VAL A 154 20.14 -32.89 -13.23
N LEU A 155 19.26 -31.91 -13.44
CA LEU A 155 19.60 -30.73 -14.23
C LEU A 155 20.14 -29.59 -13.35
N PRO A 156 21.00 -28.71 -13.89
CA PRO A 156 21.48 -27.52 -13.18
C PRO A 156 20.40 -26.46 -12.87
N SER A 157 19.24 -26.54 -13.54
CA SER A 157 18.15 -25.55 -13.52
C SER A 157 16.78 -26.23 -13.46
N ASP A 158 15.77 -25.48 -13.00
CA ASP A 158 14.36 -25.89 -12.99
C ASP A 158 13.56 -25.46 -14.24
N PHE A 159 14.24 -24.96 -15.28
CA PHE A 159 13.60 -24.41 -16.48
C PHE A 159 14.16 -25.03 -17.77
N PRO A 160 13.84 -26.30 -18.07
CA PRO A 160 14.22 -26.92 -19.33
C PRO A 160 13.46 -26.26 -20.50
N LEU A 161 14.16 -25.96 -21.60
CA LEU A 161 13.57 -25.35 -22.81
C LEU A 161 13.43 -26.32 -23.98
N ALA A 162 14.39 -27.23 -24.15
CA ALA A 162 14.37 -28.20 -25.24
C ALA A 162 14.93 -29.54 -24.78
N MET A 163 14.35 -30.62 -25.28
CA MET A 163 14.76 -31.98 -24.95
C MET A 163 14.65 -32.90 -26.16
N THR A 164 15.50 -33.91 -26.20
CA THR A 164 15.46 -35.01 -27.16
C THR A 164 16.09 -36.25 -26.53
N ALA A 165 15.67 -37.43 -26.97
CA ALA A 165 16.20 -38.71 -26.53
C ALA A 165 16.53 -39.54 -27.77
N GLY A 166 17.57 -40.37 -27.69
CA GLY A 166 18.06 -41.12 -28.83
C GLY A 166 19.22 -42.07 -28.58
N PRO A 167 19.76 -42.72 -29.64
CA PRO A 167 20.94 -43.58 -29.58
C PRO A 167 22.20 -43.00 -28.94
N TYR A 168 22.32 -41.67 -28.82
CA TYR A 168 23.45 -41.00 -28.16
C TYR A 168 23.12 -40.47 -26.76
N GLY A 169 21.95 -40.82 -26.23
CA GLY A 169 21.47 -40.43 -24.91
C GLY A 169 20.40 -39.35 -24.95
N VAL A 170 20.09 -38.84 -23.77
CA VAL A 170 19.11 -37.75 -23.60
C VAL A 170 19.85 -36.43 -23.55
N PHE A 171 19.41 -35.45 -24.34
CA PHE A 171 19.94 -34.09 -24.33
C PHE A 171 18.86 -33.12 -23.85
N VAL A 172 19.28 -32.17 -23.02
CA VAL A 172 18.41 -31.12 -22.48
C VAL A 172 19.15 -29.79 -22.53
N VAL A 173 18.50 -28.75 -23.05
CA VAL A 173 18.96 -27.35 -22.92
C VAL A 173 18.01 -26.61 -22.00
N ASP A 174 18.55 -25.88 -21.02
CA ASP A 174 17.78 -25.04 -20.10
C ASP A 174 17.86 -23.55 -20.44
N ILE A 175 17.03 -22.73 -19.77
CA ILE A 175 16.95 -21.28 -19.97
C ILE A 175 18.26 -20.51 -19.65
N TYR A 176 19.24 -21.15 -19.04
CA TYR A 176 20.54 -20.55 -18.77
C TYR A 176 21.60 -20.99 -19.78
N GLY A 177 21.20 -21.71 -20.83
CA GLY A 177 22.10 -22.21 -21.85
C GLY A 177 22.98 -23.34 -21.34
N ASN A 178 22.57 -24.08 -20.29
CA ASN A 178 23.24 -25.32 -19.94
C ASN A 178 22.79 -26.43 -20.89
N LEU A 179 23.75 -27.17 -21.43
CA LEU A 179 23.53 -28.40 -22.20
C LEU A 179 23.84 -29.60 -21.31
N SER A 180 22.81 -30.35 -20.95
CA SER A 180 22.90 -31.57 -20.16
C SER A 180 22.74 -32.79 -21.06
N ARG A 181 23.60 -33.80 -20.89
CA ARG A 181 23.54 -35.08 -21.60
C ARG A 181 23.51 -36.23 -20.60
N PHE A 182 22.51 -37.10 -20.68
CA PHE A 182 22.51 -38.40 -20.02
C PHE A 182 23.01 -39.47 -20.99
N TRP A 183 24.15 -40.09 -20.70
CA TRP A 183 24.75 -41.11 -21.55
C TRP A 183 25.46 -42.18 -20.72
N GLN A 184 25.25 -43.45 -21.06
CA GLN A 184 25.87 -44.59 -20.37
C GLN A 184 25.67 -44.57 -18.84
N GLY A 185 24.46 -44.23 -18.40
CA GLY A 185 24.10 -44.19 -16.99
C GLY A 185 24.64 -42.99 -16.21
N ALA A 186 25.22 -41.99 -16.87
CA ALA A 186 25.78 -40.81 -16.23
C ALA A 186 25.34 -39.50 -16.89
N TRP A 187 25.13 -38.48 -16.06
CA TRP A 187 24.90 -37.12 -16.51
C TRP A 187 26.21 -36.36 -16.71
N LYS A 188 26.28 -35.61 -17.80
CA LYS A 188 27.32 -34.63 -18.08
C LYS A 188 26.68 -33.29 -18.38
N HIS A 189 27.21 -32.23 -17.77
CA HIS A 189 26.73 -30.87 -17.97
C HIS A 189 27.85 -30.02 -18.57
N THR A 190 27.49 -29.21 -19.55
CA THR A 190 28.31 -28.15 -20.11
C THR A 190 27.42 -26.95 -20.39
N THR A 191 27.96 -25.86 -20.92
CA THR A 191 27.15 -24.80 -21.51
C THR A 191 27.10 -24.96 -23.03
N VAL A 192 26.02 -24.51 -23.65
CA VAL A 192 25.86 -24.53 -25.10
C VAL A 192 27.01 -23.75 -25.76
N SER A 193 27.36 -22.58 -25.23
CA SER A 193 28.51 -21.77 -25.69
C SER A 193 29.88 -22.45 -25.58
N LYS A 194 30.04 -23.44 -24.70
CA LYS A 194 31.27 -24.25 -24.61
C LYS A 194 31.24 -25.44 -25.55
N ALA A 195 30.05 -25.99 -25.81
CA ALA A 195 29.87 -27.14 -26.69
C ALA A 195 29.87 -26.74 -28.17
N LEU A 196 29.39 -25.55 -28.49
CA LEU A 196 29.17 -25.04 -29.85
C LEU A 196 30.08 -23.82 -30.08
N THR A 197 30.96 -23.91 -31.08
CA THR A 197 31.97 -22.87 -31.34
C THR A 197 31.37 -21.69 -32.09
N GLY A 198 31.22 -20.53 -31.45
CA GLY A 198 30.69 -19.31 -32.08
C GLY A 198 29.30 -18.91 -31.62
N VAL A 199 28.73 -19.61 -30.63
CA VAL A 199 27.52 -19.18 -29.91
C VAL A 199 27.88 -18.10 -28.88
N ASP A 200 27.09 -17.04 -28.82
CA ASP A 200 27.29 -15.94 -27.87
C ASP A 200 26.91 -16.39 -26.44
N PRO A 201 27.87 -16.40 -25.48
CA PRO A 201 27.58 -16.78 -24.10
C PRO A 201 26.74 -15.74 -23.32
N GLU A 202 26.64 -14.49 -23.78
CA GLU A 202 25.88 -13.43 -23.10
C GLU A 202 24.43 -13.32 -23.57
N SER A 203 24.08 -13.99 -24.67
CA SER A 203 22.71 -14.11 -25.13
C SER A 203 21.87 -14.86 -24.08
N VAL A 204 20.98 -14.13 -23.41
CA VAL A 204 20.08 -14.72 -22.43
C VAL A 204 18.87 -15.27 -23.18
N LEU A 205 18.48 -16.53 -22.91
CA LEU A 205 17.34 -17.22 -23.54
C LEU A 205 15.95 -16.65 -23.16
N TYR A 206 15.89 -15.44 -22.61
CA TYR A 206 14.62 -14.73 -22.34
C TYR A 206 14.02 -14.10 -23.60
N ASP A 207 14.82 -13.92 -24.64
CA ASP A 207 14.31 -13.51 -25.93
C ASP A 207 13.73 -14.75 -26.63
N GLU A 208 12.41 -14.79 -26.81
CA GLU A 208 11.66 -15.88 -27.47
C GLU A 208 12.29 -16.26 -28.83
N SER A 209 13.05 -15.32 -29.40
CA SER A 209 13.80 -15.43 -30.63
C SER A 209 14.88 -16.49 -30.70
N PHE A 210 15.35 -17.00 -29.56
CA PHE A 210 16.46 -17.95 -29.51
C PHE A 210 16.11 -19.25 -28.78
N THR A 211 14.85 -19.70 -28.85
CA THR A 211 14.46 -20.98 -28.24
C THR A 211 15.15 -22.14 -28.95
N PRO A 212 15.98 -22.94 -28.25
CA PRO A 212 16.66 -24.07 -28.88
C PRO A 212 15.64 -25.12 -29.33
N THR A 213 15.89 -25.76 -30.47
CA THR A 213 15.05 -26.89 -30.91
C THR A 213 15.92 -28.06 -31.32
N PHE A 214 15.48 -29.28 -30.97
CA PHE A 214 16.16 -30.52 -31.32
C PHE A 214 15.31 -31.33 -32.30
N ILE A 215 15.96 -31.94 -33.29
CA ILE A 215 15.38 -33.04 -34.07
C ILE A 215 16.40 -34.15 -34.16
N GLN A 216 15.97 -35.36 -33.87
CA GLN A 216 16.76 -36.55 -34.14
C GLN A 216 16.23 -37.24 -35.39
N VAL A 217 17.15 -37.74 -36.22
CA VAL A 217 16.83 -38.53 -37.40
C VAL A 217 17.12 -40.01 -37.17
N PRO A 218 16.49 -40.93 -37.93
CA PRO A 218 16.56 -42.38 -37.66
C PRO A 218 17.96 -42.99 -37.64
N ASN A 219 18.94 -42.38 -38.32
CA ASN A 219 20.34 -42.84 -38.28
C ASN A 219 21.07 -42.47 -36.96
N GLY A 220 20.36 -41.87 -36.00
CA GLY A 220 20.86 -41.43 -34.71
C GLY A 220 21.45 -40.02 -34.70
N THR A 221 21.69 -39.40 -35.86
CA THR A 221 22.20 -38.02 -35.94
C THR A 221 21.22 -37.08 -35.24
N LEU A 222 21.78 -36.20 -34.41
CA LEU A 222 21.00 -35.18 -33.71
C LEU A 222 21.29 -33.81 -34.30
N TRP A 223 20.24 -33.05 -34.55
CA TRP A 223 20.28 -31.67 -35.01
C TRP A 223 19.81 -30.74 -33.90
N LEU A 224 20.49 -29.60 -33.77
CA LEU A 224 20.14 -28.52 -32.86
C LEU A 224 20.13 -27.21 -33.63
N ALA A 225 19.00 -26.50 -33.60
CA ALA A 225 18.95 -25.11 -34.01
C ALA A 225 19.07 -24.22 -32.78
N TYR A 226 20.16 -23.45 -32.73
CA TYR A 226 20.41 -22.44 -31.72
C TYR A 226 21.56 -21.54 -32.18
N GLN A 227 21.26 -20.28 -32.54
CA GLN A 227 22.23 -19.34 -33.13
C GLN A 227 23.01 -19.94 -34.33
N GLY A 228 22.28 -20.68 -35.15
CA GLY A 228 22.80 -21.48 -36.25
C GLY A 228 22.37 -22.94 -36.14
N LEU A 229 22.76 -23.72 -37.14
CA LEU A 229 22.39 -25.12 -37.26
C LEU A 229 23.58 -26.04 -36.95
N TRP A 230 23.37 -26.95 -36.00
CA TRP A 230 24.41 -27.80 -35.44
C TRP A 230 24.04 -29.27 -35.60
N LYS A 231 25.03 -30.07 -36.01
CA LYS A 231 24.94 -31.52 -36.16
C LYS A 231 25.76 -32.21 -35.08
N PHE A 232 25.20 -33.23 -34.45
CA PHE A 232 25.88 -34.09 -33.51
C PHE A 232 25.89 -35.54 -34.00
N SER A 233 27.09 -36.09 -34.11
CA SER A 233 27.35 -37.44 -34.64
C SER A 233 27.96 -38.39 -33.59
N GLY A 234 27.65 -38.17 -32.30
CA GLY A 234 27.98 -39.08 -31.20
C GLY A 234 29.05 -38.56 -30.23
N ASP A 235 30.08 -37.90 -30.76
CA ASP A 235 31.22 -37.41 -29.98
C ASP A 235 31.35 -35.89 -29.94
N SER A 236 31.03 -35.19 -31.03
CA SER A 236 31.25 -33.75 -31.17
C SER A 236 30.13 -33.06 -31.93
N TRP A 237 29.87 -31.81 -31.56
CA TRP A 237 29.03 -30.90 -32.34
C TRP A 237 29.84 -30.30 -33.50
N GLN A 238 29.22 -30.25 -34.67
CA GLN A 238 29.76 -29.62 -35.86
C GLN A 238 28.74 -28.61 -36.38
N ARG A 239 29.21 -27.41 -36.74
CA ARG A 239 28.36 -26.41 -37.39
C ARG A 239 28.09 -26.87 -38.81
N ALA A 240 26.82 -27.03 -39.16
CA ALA A 240 26.42 -27.48 -40.48
C ALA A 240 26.11 -26.31 -41.42
N HIS A 241 25.46 -25.28 -40.89
CA HIS A 241 25.12 -24.09 -41.64
C HIS A 241 25.00 -22.87 -40.73
N SER A 242 25.38 -21.72 -41.26
CA SER A 242 25.16 -20.41 -40.67
C SER A 242 25.35 -19.33 -41.71
N ASP A 243 24.46 -18.35 -41.76
CA ASP A 243 24.79 -17.09 -42.39
C ASP A 243 25.81 -16.35 -41.52
N ASP A 244 26.96 -15.97 -42.09
CA ASP A 244 27.98 -15.17 -41.40
C ASP A 244 27.49 -13.73 -41.09
N ALA A 245 26.34 -13.35 -41.64
CA ALA A 245 25.65 -12.14 -41.27
C ALA A 245 24.91 -12.37 -39.94
N TRP A 246 25.31 -11.63 -38.91
CA TRP A 246 24.68 -11.47 -37.60
C TRP A 246 23.25 -10.90 -37.67
N ASN A 247 22.45 -11.30 -38.65
CA ASN A 247 21.04 -11.03 -38.61
C ASN A 247 20.42 -11.96 -37.59
N GLU A 248 19.46 -11.41 -36.86
CA GLU A 248 18.60 -11.99 -35.83
C GLU A 248 17.73 -13.13 -36.41
N ALA A 249 18.28 -14.01 -37.24
CA ALA A 249 17.59 -15.09 -37.93
C ALA A 249 17.18 -16.14 -36.90
N TYR A 250 15.87 -16.27 -36.73
CA TYR A 250 15.21 -17.23 -35.87
C TYR A 250 15.37 -18.61 -36.49
N TYR A 251 16.21 -19.47 -35.92
CA TYR A 251 16.36 -20.85 -36.38
C TYR A 251 15.42 -21.78 -35.62
N TRP A 252 14.42 -22.36 -36.30
CA TRP A 252 13.50 -23.35 -35.71
C TRP A 252 13.46 -24.58 -36.61
N LEU A 253 13.84 -25.75 -36.10
CA LEU A 253 13.76 -27.01 -36.84
C LEU A 253 12.30 -27.43 -37.11
N LEU A 254 11.99 -27.73 -38.37
CA LEU A 254 10.68 -28.21 -38.83
C LEU A 254 10.66 -29.72 -39.11
N GLY A 255 11.81 -30.28 -39.48
CA GLY A 255 11.94 -31.68 -39.87
C GLY A 255 13.35 -32.00 -40.32
N ALA A 256 13.77 -33.26 -40.23
CA ALA A 256 15.05 -33.70 -40.78
C ALA A 256 15.03 -35.17 -41.19
N THR A 257 15.78 -35.50 -42.23
CA THR A 257 16.18 -36.86 -42.61
C THR A 257 17.71 -36.99 -42.48
N ASP A 258 18.22 -38.15 -42.86
CA ASP A 258 19.64 -38.38 -43.07
C ASP A 258 20.23 -37.59 -44.26
N GLN A 259 19.39 -37.08 -45.16
CA GLN A 259 19.80 -36.34 -46.36
C GLN A 259 19.47 -34.85 -46.31
N THR A 260 18.41 -34.45 -45.60
CA THR A 260 17.88 -33.08 -45.63
C THR A 260 17.53 -32.57 -44.23
N VAL A 261 17.68 -31.27 -44.00
CA VAL A 261 17.22 -30.59 -42.79
C VAL A 261 16.37 -29.40 -43.18
N TRP A 262 15.19 -29.33 -42.59
CA TRP A 262 14.23 -28.25 -42.80
C TRP A 262 14.14 -27.37 -41.56
N TYR A 263 14.24 -26.06 -41.76
CA TYR A 263 14.18 -25.10 -40.67
C TYR A 263 13.60 -23.76 -41.12
N LEU A 264 13.04 -23.01 -40.16
CA LEU A 264 12.73 -21.60 -40.34
C LEU A 264 13.97 -20.76 -40.07
N ASN A 265 14.15 -19.65 -40.80
CA ASN A 265 15.25 -18.69 -40.56
C ASN A 265 14.74 -17.26 -40.26
N GLY A 266 13.46 -17.10 -39.89
CA GLY A 266 12.79 -15.82 -39.69
C GLY A 266 12.25 -15.14 -40.97
N TYR A 267 12.73 -15.51 -42.15
CA TYR A 267 12.27 -14.97 -43.44
C TYR A 267 11.49 -15.97 -44.28
N GLY A 268 11.61 -17.26 -43.97
CA GLY A 268 10.95 -18.34 -44.68
C GLY A 268 11.38 -19.71 -44.17
N ILE A 269 11.10 -20.72 -44.99
CA ILE A 269 11.53 -22.10 -44.78
C ILE A 269 12.79 -22.33 -45.62
N GLU A 270 13.79 -22.97 -45.04
CA GLU A 270 14.99 -23.40 -45.74
C GLU A 270 15.16 -24.91 -45.66
N ARG A 271 15.68 -25.48 -46.74
CA ARG A 271 16.09 -26.87 -46.85
C ARG A 271 17.59 -26.94 -47.07
N LEU A 272 18.30 -27.51 -46.10
CA LEU A 272 19.71 -27.84 -46.23
C LEU A 272 19.86 -29.28 -46.74
N ASP A 273 20.53 -29.46 -47.87
CA ASP A 273 21.06 -30.76 -48.28
C ASP A 273 22.31 -31.08 -47.46
N VAL A 274 22.27 -32.18 -46.72
CA VAL A 274 23.32 -32.56 -45.75
C VAL A 274 24.61 -32.99 -46.44
N ALA A 275 24.54 -33.47 -47.69
CA ALA A 275 25.69 -34.00 -48.42
C ALA A 275 26.43 -32.91 -49.21
N SER A 276 25.69 -32.03 -49.91
CA SER A 276 26.26 -30.94 -50.70
C SER A 276 26.49 -29.66 -49.86
N GLY A 277 25.72 -29.48 -48.79
CA GLY A 277 25.66 -28.23 -48.04
C GLY A 277 24.90 -27.11 -48.75
N GLU A 278 24.23 -27.42 -49.87
CA GLU A 278 23.39 -26.48 -50.60
C GLU A 278 22.11 -26.20 -49.80
N VAL A 279 21.66 -24.95 -49.85
CA VAL A 279 20.45 -24.48 -49.16
C VAL A 279 19.46 -23.99 -50.21
N ASP A 280 18.27 -24.58 -50.19
CA ASP A 280 17.11 -24.07 -50.92
C ASP A 280 16.26 -23.21 -49.98
N SER A 281 16.05 -21.95 -50.33
CA SER A 281 15.24 -21.02 -49.53
C SER A 281 13.86 -20.79 -50.16
N PHE A 282 12.83 -20.95 -49.35
CA PHE A 282 11.42 -20.76 -49.72
C PHE A 282 10.85 -19.59 -48.90
N SER A 283 10.56 -18.46 -49.55
CA SER A 283 9.94 -17.33 -48.86
C SER A 283 8.48 -17.64 -48.54
N LEU A 284 7.96 -17.16 -47.40
CA LEU A 284 6.55 -17.40 -47.04
C LEU A 284 5.58 -16.97 -48.16
N GLN A 285 5.87 -15.85 -48.82
CA GLN A 285 5.07 -15.38 -49.98
C GLN A 285 5.10 -16.34 -51.16
N SER A 286 6.24 -17.02 -51.41
CA SER A 286 6.35 -18.03 -52.48
C SER A 286 5.54 -19.30 -52.19
N LEU A 287 5.20 -19.53 -50.91
CA LEU A 287 4.32 -20.60 -50.45
C LEU A 287 2.84 -20.26 -50.60
N GLY A 288 2.51 -19.04 -51.04
CA GLY A 288 1.15 -18.52 -51.04
C GLY A 288 0.64 -18.10 -49.66
N LEU A 289 1.49 -18.13 -48.63
CA LEU A 289 1.19 -17.67 -47.27
C LEU A 289 1.14 -16.15 -47.27
N LYS A 290 0.07 -15.57 -46.73
CA LYS A 290 -0.18 -14.13 -46.82
C LYS A 290 -0.26 -13.56 -45.41
N ASP A 291 0.89 -13.08 -44.93
CA ASP A 291 1.08 -12.55 -43.57
C ASP A 291 1.02 -13.61 -42.45
N ASP A 292 1.07 -14.90 -42.80
CA ASP A 292 0.94 -16.02 -41.85
C ASP A 292 2.29 -16.45 -41.25
N TYR A 293 2.27 -16.79 -39.96
CA TYR A 293 3.37 -17.45 -39.26
C TYR A 293 3.28 -18.97 -39.44
N ILE A 294 4.43 -19.63 -39.61
CA ILE A 294 4.52 -21.09 -39.48
C ILE A 294 4.71 -21.41 -38.01
N TRP A 295 3.77 -22.16 -37.44
CA TRP A 295 3.78 -22.50 -36.02
C TRP A 295 4.57 -23.76 -35.70
N ALA A 296 4.46 -24.77 -36.56
CA ALA A 296 5.12 -26.06 -36.36
C ALA A 296 5.33 -26.79 -37.69
N GLY A 297 6.25 -27.76 -37.68
CA GLY A 297 6.50 -28.66 -38.79
C GLY A 297 6.65 -30.10 -38.30
N ALA A 298 6.30 -31.04 -39.17
CA ALA A 298 6.48 -32.47 -38.95
C ALA A 298 6.93 -33.13 -40.25
N LEU A 299 7.90 -34.05 -40.15
CA LEU A 299 8.37 -34.80 -41.30
C LEU A 299 7.84 -36.24 -41.26
N HIS A 300 7.36 -36.74 -42.39
CA HIS A 300 7.03 -38.15 -42.57
C HIS A 300 7.52 -38.65 -43.92
N GLY A 301 8.48 -39.59 -43.90
CA GLY A 301 9.25 -39.93 -45.09
C GLY A 301 9.99 -38.69 -45.60
N ASP A 302 9.87 -38.40 -46.89
CA ASP A 302 10.47 -37.22 -47.52
C ASP A 302 9.52 -36.00 -47.59
N ARG A 303 8.35 -36.09 -46.96
CA ARG A 303 7.32 -35.05 -46.99
C ARG A 303 7.38 -34.20 -45.74
N LEU A 304 7.53 -32.89 -45.93
CA LEU A 304 7.46 -31.91 -44.85
C LEU A 304 6.04 -31.35 -44.76
N TRP A 305 5.43 -31.51 -43.60
CA TRP A 305 4.16 -30.89 -43.25
C TRP A 305 4.44 -29.65 -42.40
N VAL A 306 3.75 -28.55 -42.70
CA VAL A 306 3.82 -27.32 -41.90
C VAL A 306 2.44 -26.74 -41.71
N VAL A 307 2.24 -26.09 -40.57
CA VAL A 307 0.95 -25.52 -40.19
C VAL A 307 1.06 -24.01 -39.99
N SER A 308 0.15 -23.27 -40.63
CA SER A 308 -0.07 -21.83 -40.44
C SER A 308 -1.27 -21.57 -39.52
N ASP A 309 -1.67 -20.31 -39.30
CA ASP A 309 -2.82 -19.95 -38.45
C ASP A 309 -4.11 -20.73 -38.76
N ASP A 310 -4.37 -21.03 -40.04
CA ASP A 310 -5.64 -21.66 -40.47
C ASP A 310 -5.48 -22.82 -41.45
N THR A 311 -4.26 -23.14 -41.89
CA THR A 311 -4.04 -24.03 -43.03
C THR A 311 -2.87 -24.98 -42.81
N LEU A 312 -3.04 -26.23 -43.25
CA LEU A 312 -1.99 -27.25 -43.32
C LEU A 312 -1.42 -27.34 -44.74
N TYR A 313 -0.10 -27.30 -44.85
CA TYR A 313 0.64 -27.42 -46.10
C TYR A 313 1.55 -28.64 -46.07
N VAL A 314 1.83 -29.18 -47.24
CA VAL A 314 2.82 -30.25 -47.44
C VAL A 314 3.78 -29.86 -48.57
N TYR A 315 5.05 -30.19 -48.40
CA TYR A 315 6.05 -30.14 -49.46
C TYR A 315 6.33 -31.55 -49.97
N GLU A 316 6.22 -31.73 -51.29
CA GLU A 316 6.60 -32.97 -51.97
C GLU A 316 7.66 -32.66 -53.04
N ASP A 317 8.78 -33.40 -53.02
CA ASP A 317 9.87 -33.21 -53.96
C ASP A 317 9.42 -33.37 -55.42
N GLY A 318 9.61 -32.32 -56.23
CA GLY A 318 9.21 -32.26 -57.64
C GLY A 318 7.84 -31.62 -57.89
N ASP A 319 6.90 -31.72 -56.94
CA ASP A 319 5.57 -31.11 -57.03
C ASP A 319 5.46 -29.79 -56.26
N GLY A 320 6.42 -29.51 -55.37
CA GLY A 320 6.51 -28.28 -54.59
C GLY A 320 5.54 -28.25 -53.42
N TRP A 321 5.17 -27.05 -53.00
CA TRP A 321 4.26 -26.82 -51.87
C TRP A 321 2.80 -26.96 -52.29
N GLN A 322 2.03 -27.70 -51.50
CA GLN A 322 0.61 -27.94 -51.70
C GLN A 322 -0.19 -27.63 -50.44
N THR A 323 -1.34 -26.99 -50.61
CA THR A 323 -2.34 -26.84 -49.55
C THR A 323 -3.13 -28.14 -49.41
N VAL A 324 -3.17 -28.70 -48.20
CA VAL A 324 -3.83 -29.99 -47.95
C VAL A 324 -5.24 -29.79 -47.42
N ALA A 325 -5.37 -29.05 -46.31
CA ALA A 325 -6.65 -28.83 -45.66
C ALA A 325 -6.61 -27.56 -44.80
N ASN A 326 -7.78 -26.95 -44.59
CA ASN A 326 -7.94 -25.94 -43.55
C ASN A 326 -7.97 -26.63 -42.18
N LEU A 327 -7.48 -25.95 -41.15
CA LEU A 327 -7.51 -26.44 -39.78
C LEU A 327 -8.95 -26.50 -39.24
N PRO A 328 -9.28 -27.53 -38.45
CA PRO A 328 -10.58 -27.65 -37.81
C PRO A 328 -10.65 -26.71 -36.60
N GLY A 329 -11.70 -25.88 -36.50
CA GLY A 329 -11.86 -24.99 -35.34
C GLY A 329 -12.62 -23.70 -35.60
N THR A 330 -12.77 -22.90 -34.54
CA THR A 330 -13.16 -21.49 -34.62
C THR A 330 -11.94 -20.62 -34.93
N PRO A 331 -12.10 -19.42 -35.52
CA PRO A 331 -10.98 -18.51 -35.84
C PRO A 331 -10.13 -18.05 -34.64
N ASP A 332 -10.54 -18.39 -33.41
CA ASP A 332 -9.82 -18.08 -32.18
C ASP A 332 -8.86 -19.19 -31.70
N LEU A 333 -8.78 -20.31 -32.43
CA LEU A 333 -7.84 -21.40 -32.14
C LEU A 333 -6.56 -21.25 -32.96
N SER A 334 -5.40 -21.24 -32.31
CA SER A 334 -4.09 -21.25 -32.97
C SER A 334 -3.42 -22.62 -32.83
N PRO A 335 -2.79 -23.17 -33.88
CA PRO A 335 -2.00 -24.38 -33.75
C PRO A 335 -0.75 -24.11 -32.90
N VAL A 336 -0.30 -25.14 -32.17
CA VAL A 336 0.88 -25.05 -31.29
C VAL A 336 1.95 -26.05 -31.70
N GLU A 337 1.56 -27.30 -31.93
CA GLU A 337 2.46 -28.38 -32.31
C GLU A 337 1.87 -29.22 -33.44
N LEU A 338 2.77 -29.78 -34.25
CA LEU A 338 2.47 -30.69 -35.34
C LEU A 338 3.35 -31.92 -35.19
N VAL A 339 2.76 -33.10 -35.24
CA VAL A 339 3.48 -34.38 -35.09
C VAL A 339 2.98 -35.36 -36.14
N SER A 340 3.89 -36.19 -36.67
CA SER A 340 3.52 -37.34 -37.47
C SER A 340 3.85 -38.63 -36.74
N ASP A 341 2.98 -39.63 -36.83
CA ASP A 341 3.26 -40.97 -36.34
C ASP A 341 4.02 -41.83 -37.37
N SER A 342 4.31 -43.07 -36.98
CA SER A 342 4.98 -44.05 -37.84
C SER A 342 4.13 -44.52 -39.04
N GLU A 343 2.82 -44.31 -39.01
CA GLU A 343 1.89 -44.69 -40.08
C GLU A 343 1.62 -43.54 -41.07
N GLY A 344 2.07 -42.33 -40.75
CA GLY A 344 1.91 -41.13 -41.56
C GLY A 344 0.65 -40.34 -41.26
N ALA A 345 -0.06 -40.64 -40.17
CA ALA A 345 -1.10 -39.74 -39.69
C ALA A 345 -0.46 -38.47 -39.13
N ILE A 346 -1.18 -37.35 -39.29
CA ILE A 346 -0.75 -36.03 -38.82
C ILE A 346 -1.64 -35.60 -37.68
N TYR A 347 -1.01 -35.15 -36.59
CA TYR A 347 -1.69 -34.67 -35.40
C TYR A 347 -1.34 -33.20 -35.16
N VAL A 348 -2.34 -32.39 -34.87
CA VAL A 348 -2.18 -30.98 -34.53
C VAL A 348 -2.84 -30.67 -33.20
N THR A 349 -2.15 -29.92 -32.35
CA THR A 349 -2.71 -29.37 -31.11
C THR A 349 -3.15 -27.93 -31.35
N MET A 350 -4.40 -27.61 -31.03
CA MET A 350 -5.01 -26.28 -31.18
C MET A 350 -5.25 -25.64 -29.81
N TYR A 351 -4.89 -24.36 -29.65
CA TYR A 351 -4.99 -23.58 -28.41
C TYR A 351 -5.97 -22.40 -28.56
N ASP A 352 -6.91 -22.25 -27.62
CA ASP A 352 -7.87 -21.14 -27.60
C ASP A 352 -7.31 -19.92 -26.85
N TYR A 353 -6.74 -18.97 -27.58
CA TYR A 353 -6.26 -17.71 -26.99
C TYR A 353 -7.43 -16.77 -26.64
N GLY A 354 -8.52 -16.81 -27.39
CA GLY A 354 -9.62 -15.84 -27.32
C GLY A 354 -10.49 -15.97 -26.07
N THR A 355 -10.90 -17.21 -25.72
CA THR A 355 -11.75 -17.44 -24.54
C THR A 355 -10.95 -17.33 -23.23
N ALA A 356 -9.71 -17.83 -23.21
CA ALA A 356 -8.83 -17.80 -22.03
C ALA A 356 -8.63 -16.38 -21.50
N LEU A 357 -8.33 -15.43 -22.40
CA LEU A 357 -8.15 -14.03 -22.04
C LEU A 357 -9.48 -13.41 -21.59
N ARG A 358 -10.55 -13.56 -22.38
CA ARG A 358 -11.83 -12.91 -22.11
C ARG A 358 -12.43 -13.35 -20.77
N GLU A 359 -12.33 -14.63 -20.44
CA GLU A 359 -12.88 -15.19 -19.21
C GLU A 359 -12.00 -14.89 -17.99
N SER A 360 -10.67 -15.01 -18.10
CA SER A 360 -9.73 -14.60 -17.04
C SER A 360 -9.89 -13.13 -16.67
N TYR A 361 -10.09 -12.25 -17.66
CA TYR A 361 -10.31 -10.82 -17.41
C TYR A 361 -11.66 -10.53 -16.76
N SER A 362 -12.74 -11.19 -17.21
CA SER A 362 -14.07 -10.99 -16.61
C SER A 362 -14.13 -11.46 -15.15
N GLY A 363 -13.47 -12.59 -14.86
CA GLY A 363 -13.32 -13.11 -13.50
C GLY A 363 -12.47 -12.18 -12.64
N ALA A 364 -11.28 -11.78 -13.11
CA ALA A 364 -10.37 -10.95 -12.35
C ALA A 364 -10.95 -9.56 -12.04
N VAL A 365 -11.62 -8.93 -13.00
CA VAL A 365 -12.26 -7.62 -12.80
C VAL A 365 -13.48 -7.74 -11.88
N GLY A 366 -14.32 -8.75 -12.06
CA GLY A 366 -15.46 -9.00 -11.17
C GLY A 366 -15.04 -9.31 -9.73
N GLY A 367 -14.01 -10.14 -9.55
CA GLY A 367 -13.42 -10.47 -8.26
C GLY A 367 -12.77 -9.27 -7.59
N THR A 368 -12.03 -8.45 -8.33
CA THR A 368 -11.36 -7.25 -7.79
C THR A 368 -12.37 -6.17 -7.37
N LEU A 369 -13.42 -5.95 -8.15
CA LEU A 369 -14.49 -5.00 -7.81
C LEU A 369 -15.25 -5.44 -6.54
N LEU A 370 -15.59 -6.72 -6.41
CA LEU A 370 -16.26 -7.25 -5.22
C LEU A 370 -15.36 -7.19 -3.97
N THR A 371 -14.06 -7.45 -4.12
CA THR A 371 -13.13 -7.53 -2.99
C THR A 371 -12.64 -6.17 -2.48
N LEU A 372 -12.62 -5.12 -3.30
CA LEU A 372 -12.14 -3.79 -2.87
C LEU A 372 -13.28 -2.81 -2.55
N LEU A 373 -14.35 -2.82 -3.33
CA LEU A 373 -15.36 -1.75 -3.29
C LEU A 373 -16.33 -1.93 -2.11
N ILE A 374 -16.69 -3.17 -1.78
CA ILE A 374 -17.51 -3.52 -0.61
C ILE A 374 -16.81 -3.12 0.70
N PRO A 375 -15.53 -3.51 0.97
CA PRO A 375 -14.83 -3.05 2.17
C PRO A 375 -14.75 -1.53 2.30
N LEU A 376 -14.45 -0.82 1.22
CA LEU A 376 -14.36 0.64 1.24
C LEU A 376 -15.69 1.29 1.64
N LEU A 377 -16.81 0.80 1.11
CA LEU A 377 -18.15 1.28 1.47
C LEU A 377 -18.49 0.96 2.94
N LEU A 378 -18.13 -0.22 3.43
CA LEU A 378 -18.34 -0.61 4.82
C LEU A 378 -17.51 0.24 5.80
N ILE A 379 -16.25 0.54 5.46
CA ILE A 379 -15.38 1.43 6.23
C ILE A 379 -15.96 2.84 6.24
N ALA A 380 -16.40 3.37 5.09
CA ALA A 380 -17.01 4.69 5.00
C ALA A 380 -18.29 4.80 5.86
N ALA A 381 -19.15 3.79 5.81
CA ALA A 381 -20.35 3.72 6.63
C ALA A 381 -20.05 3.66 8.14
N ASP A 382 -19.05 2.87 8.56
CA ASP A 382 -18.62 2.78 9.96
C ASP A 382 -18.04 4.11 10.46
N LEU A 383 -17.17 4.76 9.67
CA LEU A 383 -16.64 6.09 10.01
C LEU A 383 -17.78 7.11 10.17
N PHE A 384 -18.73 7.15 9.23
CA PHE A 384 -19.88 8.04 9.33
C PHE A 384 -20.69 7.81 10.61
N LEU A 385 -21.01 6.55 10.93
CA LEU A 385 -21.77 6.20 12.12
C LEU A 385 -21.01 6.47 13.43
N ARG A 386 -19.67 6.39 13.43
CA ARG A 386 -18.84 6.73 14.60
C ARG A 386 -18.79 8.22 14.89
N TYR A 387 -18.68 9.05 13.87
CA TYR A 387 -18.52 10.50 14.05
C TYR A 387 -19.85 11.26 14.15
N LEU A 388 -20.97 10.65 13.74
CA LEU A 388 -22.29 11.29 13.80
C LEU A 388 -22.70 11.75 15.23
N PRO A 389 -22.51 10.96 16.31
CA PRO A 389 -22.84 11.42 17.67
C PRO A 389 -21.99 12.60 18.13
N GLU A 390 -20.68 12.57 17.84
CA GLU A 390 -19.75 13.65 18.18
C GLU A 390 -20.08 14.94 17.41
N TRP A 391 -20.44 14.80 16.12
CA TRP A 391 -20.94 15.90 15.32
C TRP A 391 -22.23 16.52 15.89
N LEU A 392 -23.20 15.69 16.27
CA LEU A 392 -24.44 16.16 16.91
C LEU A 392 -24.18 16.86 18.25
N GLN A 393 -23.23 16.35 19.03
CA GLN A 393 -22.84 16.97 20.31
C GLN A 393 -22.16 18.32 20.09
N ASN A 394 -21.23 18.42 19.16
CA ASN A 394 -20.57 19.69 18.80
C ASN A 394 -21.57 20.73 18.27
N HIS A 395 -22.58 20.29 17.50
CA HIS A 395 -23.63 21.17 17.04
C HIS A 395 -24.54 21.69 18.18
N ARG A 396 -24.82 20.86 19.20
CA ARG A 396 -25.53 21.32 20.41
C ARG A 396 -24.69 22.34 21.18
N ARG A 397 -23.40 22.06 21.41
CA ARG A 397 -22.44 22.98 22.06
C ARG A 397 -22.36 24.32 21.33
N TRP A 398 -22.40 24.31 19.99
CA TRP A 398 -22.42 25.52 19.18
C TRP A 398 -23.64 26.40 19.47
N ARG A 399 -24.85 25.81 19.47
CA ARG A 399 -26.09 26.55 19.77
C ARG A 399 -26.10 27.09 21.20
N GLU A 400 -25.54 26.34 22.14
CA GLU A 400 -25.44 26.76 23.53
C GLU A 400 -24.41 27.88 23.72
N MET A 401 -23.25 27.80 23.08
CA MET A 401 -22.26 28.89 23.01
C MET A 401 -22.89 30.17 22.48
N GLN A 402 -23.64 30.11 21.37
CA GLN A 402 -24.31 31.30 20.83
C GLN A 402 -25.24 31.95 21.86
N ARG A 403 -26.02 31.15 22.59
CA ARG A 403 -26.88 31.65 23.67
C ARG A 403 -26.06 32.32 24.78
N LEU A 404 -24.99 31.68 25.25
CA LEU A 404 -24.17 32.19 26.34
C LEU A 404 -23.43 33.49 25.95
N VAL A 405 -22.88 33.55 24.73
CA VAL A 405 -22.17 34.75 24.23
C VAL A 405 -23.14 35.91 24.07
N THR A 406 -24.38 35.69 23.61
CA THR A 406 -25.38 36.78 23.47
C THR A 406 -25.83 37.42 24.78
N VAL A 407 -25.59 36.76 25.92
CA VAL A 407 -25.94 37.29 27.26
C VAL A 407 -24.84 38.22 27.80
N LEU A 408 -23.62 38.14 27.25
CA LEU A 408 -22.54 39.03 27.65
C LEU A 408 -22.80 40.46 27.11
N PRO A 409 -22.72 41.51 27.96
CA PRO A 409 -23.10 42.88 27.58
C PRO A 409 -22.37 43.42 26.35
N GLU A 410 -21.12 42.98 26.13
CA GLU A 410 -20.24 43.43 25.06
C GLU A 410 -20.55 42.82 23.68
N PHE A 411 -21.38 41.77 23.63
CA PHE A 411 -21.77 41.06 22.40
C PHE A 411 -23.28 41.13 22.13
N ALA A 412 -24.03 41.86 22.98
CA ALA A 412 -25.46 42.04 22.80
C ALA A 412 -25.75 42.88 21.54
N GLY A 413 -26.39 42.27 20.54
CA GLY A 413 -26.83 42.94 19.30
C GLY A 413 -26.04 42.64 18.03
N GLU A 414 -24.95 41.88 18.11
CA GLU A 414 -24.23 41.40 16.92
C GLU A 414 -24.92 40.16 16.34
N THR A 415 -25.16 40.13 15.02
CA THR A 415 -25.71 38.95 14.34
C THR A 415 -24.65 37.85 14.25
N PRO A 416 -24.96 36.59 14.64
CA PRO A 416 -23.98 35.52 14.59
C PRO A 416 -23.50 35.26 13.16
N VAL A 417 -22.17 35.19 12.99
CA VAL A 417 -21.51 34.79 11.74
C VAL A 417 -21.92 33.36 11.36
N SER A 418 -21.93 33.11 10.05
CA SER A 418 -22.56 31.99 9.34
C SER A 418 -22.45 30.60 9.97
N ASP A 419 -23.54 29.86 9.80
CA ASP A 419 -23.77 28.49 10.24
C ASP A 419 -22.62 27.52 9.87
N PRO A 420 -22.06 26.74 10.83
CA PRO A 420 -21.09 25.69 10.57
C PRO A 420 -21.57 24.57 9.63
N PHE A 421 -22.81 24.63 9.13
CA PHE A 421 -23.33 23.80 8.03
C PHE A 421 -22.40 23.67 6.81
N THR A 422 -21.52 24.64 6.57
CA THR A 422 -20.53 24.59 5.47
C THR A 422 -19.54 23.43 5.62
N PHE A 423 -19.16 23.05 6.84
CA PHE A 423 -18.24 21.93 7.09
C PHE A 423 -18.93 20.56 7.01
N GLY A 424 -20.20 20.48 7.46
CA GLY A 424 -21.02 19.27 7.27
C GLY A 424 -21.32 18.98 5.80
N ARG A 425 -21.58 20.03 5.00
CA ARG A 425 -21.68 19.94 3.53
C ARG A 425 -20.37 19.52 2.88
N PHE A 426 -19.23 19.92 3.43
CA PHE A 426 -17.92 19.50 2.95
C PHE A 426 -17.68 18.00 3.16
N LEU A 427 -18.00 17.45 4.34
CA LEU A 427 -17.84 16.01 4.61
C LEU A 427 -18.83 15.12 3.83
N LEU A 428 -20.09 15.54 3.72
CA LEU A 428 -21.08 14.87 2.86
C LEU A 428 -20.69 14.97 1.38
N GLY A 429 -20.23 16.15 0.94
CA GLY A 429 -19.71 16.36 -0.40
C GLY A 429 -18.48 15.49 -0.68
N PHE A 430 -17.56 15.36 0.27
CA PHE A 430 -16.35 14.55 0.14
C PHE A 430 -16.66 13.07 0.07
N GLY A 431 -17.57 12.56 0.91
CA GLY A 431 -18.01 11.16 0.85
C GLY A 431 -18.68 10.81 -0.48
N VAL A 432 -19.57 11.69 -0.97
CA VAL A 432 -20.24 11.50 -2.27
C VAL A 432 -19.25 11.62 -3.43
N GLN A 433 -18.34 12.60 -3.40
CA GLN A 433 -17.32 12.80 -4.44
C GLN A 433 -16.31 11.65 -4.48
N PHE A 434 -15.90 11.11 -3.32
CA PHE A 434 -14.98 9.98 -3.25
C PHE A 434 -15.59 8.71 -3.86
N VAL A 435 -16.84 8.40 -3.53
CA VAL A 435 -17.58 7.29 -4.15
C VAL A 435 -17.74 7.51 -5.66
N TRP A 436 -18.03 8.73 -6.09
CA TRP A 436 -18.13 9.08 -7.51
C TRP A 436 -16.80 8.90 -8.24
N ILE A 437 -15.68 9.31 -7.65
CA ILE A 437 -14.34 9.13 -8.22
C ILE A 437 -14.04 7.63 -8.36
N VAL A 438 -14.34 6.80 -7.36
CA VAL A 438 -14.10 5.35 -7.45
C VAL A 438 -14.93 4.71 -8.57
N ILE A 439 -16.21 5.08 -8.71
CA ILE A 439 -17.10 4.57 -9.76
C ILE A 439 -16.61 5.00 -11.16
N VAL A 440 -16.30 6.28 -11.33
CA VAL A 440 -15.80 6.82 -12.61
C VAL A 440 -14.46 6.21 -12.98
N MET A 441 -13.54 6.07 -12.02
CA MET A 441 -12.23 5.47 -12.27
C MET A 441 -12.38 3.99 -12.65
N SER A 442 -13.26 3.25 -11.98
CA SER A 442 -13.55 1.85 -12.34
C SER A 442 -14.11 1.75 -13.76
N GLY A 443 -15.04 2.64 -14.13
CA GLY A 443 -15.58 2.72 -15.49
C GLY A 443 -14.54 3.09 -16.54
N ILE A 444 -13.69 4.09 -16.25
CA ILE A 444 -12.62 4.53 -17.16
C ILE A 444 -11.58 3.42 -17.36
N THR A 445 -11.18 2.72 -16.29
CA THR A 445 -10.25 1.59 -16.39
C THR A 445 -10.83 0.46 -17.24
N VAL A 446 -12.12 0.11 -17.06
CA VAL A 446 -12.79 -0.90 -17.89
C VAL A 446 -12.83 -0.47 -19.36
N THR A 447 -13.18 0.78 -19.66
CA THR A 447 -13.25 1.29 -21.04
C THR A 447 -11.87 1.39 -21.69
N LEU A 448 -10.84 1.87 -20.99
CA LEU A 448 -9.47 1.94 -21.52
C LEU A 448 -8.91 0.56 -21.85
N ILE A 449 -9.17 -0.44 -20.99
CA ILE A 449 -8.70 -1.81 -21.21
C ILE A 449 -9.45 -2.47 -22.39
N GLN A 450 -10.77 -2.25 -22.52
CA GLN A 450 -11.53 -2.76 -23.66
C GLN A 450 -11.10 -2.17 -25.01
N VAL A 451 -10.57 -0.95 -25.02
CA VAL A 451 -10.21 -0.24 -26.27
C VAL A 451 -8.75 -0.47 -26.69
N THR A 452 -7.84 -0.82 -25.77
CA THR A 452 -6.39 -0.72 -26.05
C THR A 452 -5.55 -2.00 -25.91
N GLY A 453 -6.10 -3.12 -25.42
CA GLY A 453 -5.33 -4.35 -25.24
C GLY A 453 -4.24 -4.23 -24.15
N THR A 454 -3.46 -5.30 -23.96
CA THR A 454 -2.55 -5.52 -22.82
C THR A 454 -1.39 -4.52 -22.67
N ALA A 455 -1.07 -3.74 -23.72
CA ALA A 455 0.13 -2.89 -23.80
C ALA A 455 0.16 -1.69 -22.84
N HIS A 456 -0.92 -1.38 -22.09
CA HIS A 456 -1.00 -0.15 -21.27
C HIS A 456 -1.32 -0.35 -19.79
N LEU A 457 -1.17 -1.59 -19.27
CA LEU A 457 -1.29 -1.88 -17.83
C LEU A 457 -0.37 -1.01 -16.95
N GLY A 458 0.83 -0.67 -17.44
CA GLY A 458 1.76 0.21 -16.72
C GLY A 458 1.24 1.64 -16.51
N LEU A 459 0.48 2.19 -17.48
CA LEU A 459 -0.06 3.55 -17.38
C LEU A 459 -1.23 3.60 -16.38
N ALA A 460 -2.11 2.61 -16.39
CA ALA A 460 -3.20 2.50 -15.43
C ALA A 460 -2.67 2.35 -13.99
N PHE A 461 -1.62 1.55 -13.79
CA PHE A 461 -0.96 1.39 -12.49
C PHE A 461 -0.27 2.68 -12.04
N ALA A 462 0.41 3.38 -12.94
CA ALA A 462 1.07 4.66 -12.65
C ALA A 462 0.07 5.76 -12.27
N ILE A 463 -1.09 5.83 -12.94
CA ILE A 463 -2.17 6.77 -12.59
C ILE A 463 -2.77 6.40 -11.22
N GLY A 464 -3.03 5.13 -10.96
CA GLY A 464 -3.54 4.65 -9.66
C GLY A 464 -2.58 4.95 -8.51
N ALA A 465 -1.28 4.68 -8.70
CA ALA A 465 -0.23 4.96 -7.70
C ALA A 465 -0.02 6.47 -7.50
N GLY A 466 -0.01 7.26 -8.57
CA GLY A 466 0.12 8.72 -8.50
C GLY A 466 -1.02 9.38 -7.74
N LEU A 467 -2.26 8.92 -7.94
CA LEU A 467 -3.42 9.44 -7.23
C LEU A 467 -3.51 8.93 -5.78
N GLY A 468 -3.14 7.68 -5.52
CA GLY A 468 -2.98 7.15 -4.16
C GLY A 468 -1.93 7.93 -3.36
N TYR A 469 -0.81 8.30 -4.01
CA TYR A 469 0.22 9.15 -3.44
C TYR A 469 -0.30 10.57 -3.13
N VAL A 470 -1.09 11.19 -4.03
CA VAL A 470 -1.71 12.51 -3.78
C VAL A 470 -2.70 12.46 -2.61
N GLY A 471 -3.53 11.42 -2.54
CA GLY A 471 -4.47 11.20 -1.43
C GLY A 471 -3.77 10.98 -0.09
N ALA A 472 -2.74 10.13 -0.07
CA ALA A 472 -1.90 9.89 1.11
C ALA A 472 -1.14 11.15 1.53
N ARG A 473 -0.60 11.92 0.58
CA ARG A 473 0.12 13.18 0.85
C ARG A 473 -0.81 14.28 1.37
N TRP A 474 -2.09 14.27 1.01
CA TRP A 474 -3.10 15.17 1.60
C TRP A 474 -3.48 14.76 3.03
N LEU A 475 -3.68 13.46 3.28
CA LEU A 475 -3.97 12.91 4.62
C LEU A 475 -2.79 13.09 5.59
N ILE A 476 -1.58 12.77 5.14
CA ILE A 476 -0.33 12.93 5.89
C ILE A 476 0.04 14.41 6.01
N GLY A 477 -0.21 15.21 4.96
CA GLY A 477 -0.02 16.65 4.98
C GLY A 477 -0.88 17.34 6.04
N GLY A 478 -2.14 16.92 6.20
CA GLY A 478 -3.04 17.42 7.24
C GLY A 478 -2.57 17.11 8.67
N GLN A 479 -1.93 15.96 8.91
CA GLN A 479 -1.38 15.60 10.21
C GLN A 479 0.02 16.19 10.48
N LEU A 480 0.87 16.31 9.46
CA LEU A 480 2.20 16.94 9.58
C LEU A 480 2.13 18.46 9.72
N LEU A 481 1.10 19.11 9.17
CA LEU A 481 0.87 20.56 9.29
C LEU A 481 0.60 21.01 10.75
N VAL A 482 0.16 20.11 11.64
CA VAL A 482 -0.13 20.44 13.04
C VAL A 482 1.09 20.27 13.96
N LEU A 483 2.11 19.49 13.57
CA LEU A 483 3.21 19.11 14.46
C LEU A 483 4.60 19.69 14.12
N GLY A 484 4.70 20.57 13.12
CA GLY A 484 6.03 20.96 12.63
C GLY A 484 6.19 22.29 11.90
N ASP A 485 5.26 23.25 11.99
CA ASP A 485 5.53 24.57 11.43
C ASP A 485 6.72 25.22 12.15
N PRO A 486 7.85 25.52 11.46
CA PRO A 486 9.00 26.20 12.04
C PRO A 486 8.61 27.51 12.72
N SER A 487 7.56 28.19 12.24
CA SER A 487 7.10 29.44 12.83
C SER A 487 6.58 29.26 14.26
N THR A 488 5.83 28.19 14.49
CA THR A 488 5.29 27.83 15.81
C THR A 488 6.40 27.46 16.79
N ARG A 489 7.41 26.70 16.36
CA ARG A 489 8.56 26.36 17.23
C ARG A 489 9.35 27.59 17.65
N THR A 490 9.58 28.53 16.72
CA THR A 490 10.26 29.79 17.04
C THR A 490 9.43 30.64 17.99
N ASN A 491 8.10 30.74 17.80
CA ASN A 491 7.23 31.47 18.72
C ASN A 491 7.25 30.87 20.13
N ILE A 492 7.19 29.55 20.26
CA ILE A 492 7.34 28.87 21.55
C ILE A 492 8.70 29.18 22.16
N ARG A 493 9.80 29.13 21.39
CA ARG A 493 11.13 29.42 21.92
C ARG A 493 11.20 30.84 22.50
N LEU A 494 10.79 31.84 21.72
CA LEU A 494 10.81 33.24 22.14
C LEU A 494 9.97 33.45 23.40
N LEU A 495 8.76 32.89 23.41
CA LEU A 495 7.86 32.95 24.57
C LEU A 495 8.49 32.36 25.82
N MET A 496 9.10 31.17 25.72
CA MET A 496 9.62 30.44 26.88
C MET A 496 10.94 30.99 27.42
N HIS A 497 11.64 31.83 26.66
CA HIS A 497 12.85 32.56 27.08
C HIS A 497 12.56 33.98 27.58
N GLY A 498 11.29 34.40 27.66
CA GLY A 498 10.93 35.76 28.07
C GLY A 498 11.25 36.83 27.02
N GLU A 499 11.49 36.45 25.76
CA GLU A 499 11.78 37.38 24.65
C GLU A 499 10.47 37.93 24.05
N TYR A 500 9.63 38.55 24.89
CA TYR A 500 8.27 38.93 24.51
C TYR A 500 8.22 40.00 23.42
N ASP A 501 9.08 41.01 23.47
CA ASP A 501 9.09 42.07 22.45
C ASP A 501 9.50 41.53 21.07
N HIS A 502 10.48 40.64 21.01
CA HIS A 502 10.86 39.95 19.76
C HIS A 502 9.72 39.06 19.23
N LEU A 503 8.98 38.41 20.11
CA LEU A 503 7.78 37.65 19.71
C LEU A 503 6.71 38.58 19.11
N LEU A 504 6.47 39.74 19.73
CA LEU A 504 5.47 40.71 19.29
C LEU A 504 5.86 41.40 17.99
N GLU A 505 7.11 41.84 17.85
CA GLU A 505 7.67 42.42 16.62
C GLU A 505 7.53 41.42 15.46
N ARG A 506 7.93 40.16 15.69
CA ARG A 506 7.83 39.10 14.69
C ARG A 506 6.39 38.86 14.24
N ASN A 507 5.44 38.75 15.18
CA ASN A 507 4.04 38.50 14.83
C ASN A 507 3.36 39.75 14.23
N GLY A 508 3.74 40.96 14.63
CA GLY A 508 3.30 42.21 14.01
C GLY A 508 3.77 42.31 12.56
N TYR A 509 5.03 42.01 12.29
CA TYR A 509 5.58 41.93 10.93
C TYR A 509 4.85 40.91 10.05
N LEU A 510 4.53 39.73 10.62
CA LEU A 510 3.78 38.69 9.91
C LEU A 510 2.33 39.10 9.65
N ALA A 511 1.69 39.82 10.58
CA ALA A 511 0.35 40.35 10.40
C ALA A 511 0.31 41.37 9.25
N ASP A 512 1.25 42.32 9.20
CA ASP A 512 1.32 43.36 8.17
C ASP A 512 1.58 42.81 6.76
N ARG A 513 2.43 41.78 6.61
CA ARG A 513 2.67 41.14 5.31
C ARG A 513 1.53 40.22 4.85
N SER A 514 0.66 39.79 5.76
CA SER A 514 -0.35 38.77 5.49
C SER A 514 -1.66 39.28 4.87
N ALA A 515 -1.78 40.57 4.52
CA ALA A 515 -2.98 41.09 3.83
C ALA A 515 -3.34 40.33 2.52
N VAL A 516 -2.39 39.57 1.94
CA VAL A 516 -2.59 38.74 0.74
C VAL A 516 -2.77 37.23 1.06
N GLN A 517 -2.57 36.79 2.31
CA GLN A 517 -2.65 35.37 2.76
C GLN A 517 -3.27 35.20 4.17
N ALA A 518 -4.17 36.11 4.56
CA ALA A 518 -4.67 36.33 5.92
C ALA A 518 -5.46 35.18 6.60
N THR A 519 -5.55 33.98 6.00
CA THR A 519 -6.34 32.88 6.57
C THR A 519 -5.52 31.68 7.06
N ARG A 520 -4.19 31.62 6.87
CA ARG A 520 -3.44 30.37 7.14
C ARG A 520 -2.23 30.42 8.06
N HIS A 521 -1.58 31.57 8.32
CA HIS A 521 -0.25 31.55 8.96
C HIS A 521 -0.02 32.44 10.19
N SER A 522 -0.87 33.41 10.49
CA SER A 522 -0.76 34.21 11.74
C SER A 522 -1.90 33.81 12.68
N ASN A 523 -1.63 32.88 13.59
CA ASN A 523 -2.56 32.64 14.70
C ASN A 523 -2.43 33.82 15.68
N PRO A 524 -3.44 34.71 15.82
CA PRO A 524 -3.38 35.88 16.70
C PRO A 524 -3.11 35.50 18.17
N MET A 525 -3.34 34.23 18.52
CA MET A 525 -3.02 33.68 19.83
C MET A 525 -1.56 33.87 20.25
N TRP A 526 -0.58 33.84 19.34
CA TRP A 526 0.82 34.06 19.73
C TRP A 526 1.10 35.49 20.18
N GLN A 527 0.46 36.47 19.52
CA GLN A 527 0.54 37.87 19.91
C GLN A 527 -0.16 38.09 21.26
N ILE A 528 -1.34 37.47 21.44
CA ILE A 528 -2.07 37.48 22.71
C ILE A 528 -1.21 36.91 23.85
N TYR A 529 -0.61 35.72 23.67
CA TYR A 529 0.25 35.12 24.71
C TYR A 529 1.49 35.96 25.01
N GLY A 530 2.11 36.56 23.99
CA GLY A 530 3.23 37.48 24.18
C GLY A 530 2.85 38.70 25.02
N LEU A 531 1.70 39.33 24.74
CA LEU A 531 1.21 40.48 25.51
C LEU A 531 0.84 40.08 26.94
N LEU A 532 0.18 38.93 27.13
CA LEU A 532 -0.19 38.43 28.45
C LEU A 532 1.04 38.17 29.32
N LEU A 533 2.03 37.45 28.79
CA LEU A 533 3.25 37.10 29.54
C LEU A 533 4.20 38.29 29.71
N ALA A 534 4.13 39.32 28.85
CA ALA A 534 4.77 40.61 29.09
C ALA A 534 4.01 41.51 30.10
N GLY A 535 2.86 41.05 30.61
CA GLY A 535 1.94 41.81 31.46
C GLY A 535 1.32 43.05 30.80
N ARG A 536 1.31 43.11 29.47
CA ARG A 536 0.66 44.16 28.65
C ARG A 536 -0.84 43.85 28.49
N HIS A 537 -1.53 43.63 29.60
CA HIS A 537 -2.92 43.13 29.63
C HIS A 537 -3.91 44.07 28.92
N ALA A 538 -3.70 45.39 29.00
CA ALA A 538 -4.53 46.38 28.32
C ALA A 538 -4.50 46.23 26.78
N GLU A 539 -3.34 45.90 26.22
CA GLU A 539 -3.15 45.70 24.78
C GLU A 539 -3.67 44.34 24.31
N ALA A 540 -3.60 43.31 25.16
CA ALA A 540 -4.14 41.99 24.86
C ALA A 540 -5.68 41.97 24.83
N LEU A 541 -6.32 42.83 25.63
CA LEU A 541 -7.77 42.89 25.81
C LEU A 541 -8.57 42.99 24.49
N PRO A 542 -8.32 43.95 23.58
CA PRO A 542 -9.06 44.05 22.32
C PRO A 542 -8.84 42.83 21.40
N LEU A 543 -7.63 42.27 21.38
CA LEU A 543 -7.31 41.07 20.57
C LEU A 543 -8.04 39.82 21.08
N LEU A 544 -8.17 39.68 22.40
CA LEU A 544 -8.92 38.59 23.01
C LEU A 544 -10.42 38.70 22.74
N ARG A 545 -10.99 39.92 22.80
CA ARG A 545 -12.39 40.16 22.41
C ARG A 545 -12.63 39.82 20.95
N ASP A 546 -11.77 40.29 20.06
CA ASP A 546 -11.86 39.97 18.63
C ASP A 546 -11.71 38.47 18.39
N SER A 547 -10.75 37.83 19.06
CA SER A 547 -10.54 36.38 19.00
C SER A 547 -11.81 35.58 19.37
N ILE A 548 -12.52 35.97 20.43
CA ILE A 548 -13.80 35.33 20.81
C ILE A 548 -14.87 35.53 19.72
N ARG A 549 -14.92 36.71 19.09
CA ARG A 549 -15.83 36.98 17.95
C ARG A 549 -15.51 36.12 16.74
N THR A 550 -14.23 36.02 16.37
CA THR A 550 -13.77 35.32 15.16
C THR A 550 -13.82 33.79 15.30
N PHE A 551 -13.54 33.23 16.49
CA PHE A 551 -13.52 31.77 16.71
C PHE A 551 -14.92 31.11 16.82
N ASN A 552 -16.00 31.86 16.58
CA ASN A 552 -17.38 31.36 16.48
C ASN A 552 -17.62 30.30 15.37
N SER A 553 -16.61 29.99 14.56
CA SER A 553 -16.64 29.05 13.42
C SER A 553 -16.45 27.56 13.78
N GLY A 554 -16.41 27.19 15.07
CA GLY A 554 -16.47 25.79 15.52
C GLY A 554 -15.25 25.27 16.28
N ASN A 555 -14.26 26.11 16.59
CA ASN A 555 -13.12 25.73 17.44
C ASN A 555 -13.34 26.16 18.89
N PHE A 556 -14.16 25.38 19.62
CA PHE A 556 -14.54 25.65 21.01
C PHE A 556 -13.35 25.77 21.96
N VAL A 557 -12.27 25.05 21.71
CA VAL A 557 -11.06 25.07 22.57
C VAL A 557 -10.39 26.44 22.50
N ASN A 558 -10.23 27.00 21.30
CA ASN A 558 -9.66 28.34 21.16
C ASN A 558 -10.57 29.41 21.75
N SER A 559 -11.88 29.34 21.53
CA SER A 559 -12.83 30.27 22.15
C SER A 559 -12.79 30.20 23.67
N ALA A 560 -12.70 28.99 24.24
CA ALA A 560 -12.56 28.79 25.68
C ALA A 560 -11.23 29.34 26.21
N LEU A 561 -10.11 29.11 25.52
CA LEU A 561 -8.81 29.69 25.88
C LEU A 561 -8.83 31.22 25.84
N SER A 562 -9.41 31.81 24.80
CA SER A 562 -9.54 33.26 24.68
C SER A 562 -10.46 33.83 25.75
N ALA A 563 -11.55 33.15 26.11
CA ALA A 563 -12.41 33.55 27.22
C ALA A 563 -11.65 33.51 28.56
N ALA A 564 -10.92 32.43 28.85
CA ALA A 564 -10.12 32.34 30.07
C ALA A 564 -9.06 33.44 30.14
N ASN A 565 -8.32 33.65 29.05
CA ASN A 565 -7.29 34.69 28.98
C ASN A 565 -7.87 36.10 29.07
N LEU A 566 -9.07 36.35 28.52
CA LEU A 566 -9.78 37.61 28.69
C LEU A 566 -10.16 37.85 30.16
N GLY A 567 -10.66 36.83 30.84
CA GLY A 567 -10.92 36.90 32.27
C GLY A 567 -9.66 37.22 33.09
N TYR A 568 -8.52 36.59 32.76
CA TYR A 568 -7.23 36.91 33.40
C TYR A 568 -6.81 38.36 33.14
N CYS A 569 -6.90 38.84 31.90
CA CYS A 569 -6.64 40.25 31.58
C CYS A 569 -7.48 41.20 32.43
N LEU A 570 -8.79 40.95 32.51
CA LEU A 570 -9.71 41.78 33.29
C LEU A 570 -9.32 41.77 34.77
N MET A 571 -8.98 40.60 35.32
CA MET A 571 -8.54 40.47 36.70
C MET A 571 -7.23 41.22 37.00
N TYR A 572 -6.24 41.17 36.09
CA TYR A 572 -4.98 41.92 36.24
C TYR A 572 -5.14 43.43 36.03
N LEU A 573 -6.18 43.85 35.33
CA LEU A 573 -6.57 45.26 35.19
C LEU A 573 -7.50 45.73 36.33
N ASP A 574 -7.62 44.94 37.41
CA ASP A 574 -8.50 45.20 38.57
C ASP A 574 -10.00 45.33 38.23
N ARG A 575 -10.43 44.76 37.09
CA ARG A 575 -11.83 44.68 36.65
C ARG A 575 -12.42 43.32 37.00
N ILE A 576 -12.31 42.96 38.27
CA ILE A 576 -12.56 41.59 38.77
C ILE A 576 -14.01 41.15 38.53
N ASP A 577 -14.98 42.05 38.72
CA ASP A 577 -16.41 41.73 38.52
C ASP A 577 -16.74 41.35 37.07
N GLU A 578 -15.99 41.88 36.11
CA GLU A 578 -16.18 41.58 34.69
C GLU A 578 -15.50 40.27 34.28
N ALA A 579 -14.56 39.74 35.06
CA ALA A 579 -13.79 38.55 34.72
C ALA A 579 -14.59 37.25 34.90
N LEU A 580 -15.43 37.17 35.94
CA LEU A 580 -16.12 35.94 36.34
C LEU A 580 -16.96 35.30 35.21
N PRO A 581 -17.80 36.05 34.46
CA PRO A 581 -18.60 35.47 33.38
C PRO A 581 -17.77 34.77 32.30
N TYR A 582 -16.54 35.25 32.04
CA TYR A 582 -15.65 34.64 31.04
C TYR A 582 -14.99 33.35 31.54
N PHE A 583 -14.71 33.26 32.85
CA PHE A 583 -14.24 32.02 33.45
C PHE A 583 -15.35 30.95 33.46
N GLU A 584 -16.58 31.33 33.81
CA GLU A 584 -17.74 30.44 33.72
C GLU A 584 -17.97 29.98 32.27
N LEU A 585 -17.94 30.92 31.31
CA LEU A 585 -18.05 30.61 29.88
C LEU A 585 -17.02 29.56 29.44
N THR A 586 -15.78 29.65 29.90
CA THR A 586 -14.73 28.68 29.57
C THR A 586 -15.15 27.26 29.98
N THR A 587 -15.66 27.08 31.20
CA THR A 587 -16.12 25.78 31.70
C THR A 587 -17.39 25.29 31.00
N HIS A 588 -18.24 26.18 30.51
CA HIS A 588 -19.40 25.80 29.71
C HIS A 588 -19.01 25.35 28.28
N LEU A 589 -18.07 26.06 27.64
CA LEU A 589 -17.62 25.74 26.29
C LEU A 589 -16.89 24.40 26.24
N VAL A 590 -15.99 24.16 27.20
CA VAL A 590 -15.23 22.92 27.29
C VAL A 590 -15.18 22.46 28.75
N PRO A 591 -16.20 21.70 29.21
CA PRO A 591 -16.30 21.24 30.60
C PRO A 591 -15.17 20.30 31.05
N GLU A 592 -14.39 19.77 30.11
CA GLU A 592 -13.25 18.89 30.38
C GLU A 592 -11.92 19.65 30.32
N MET A 593 -11.96 20.99 30.24
CA MET A 593 -10.77 21.81 30.12
C MET A 593 -10.32 22.32 31.48
N ALA A 594 -9.14 21.86 31.93
CA ALA A 594 -8.53 22.28 33.19
C ALA A 594 -8.40 23.80 33.33
N THR A 595 -8.11 24.51 32.22
CA THR A 595 -7.89 25.97 32.21
C THR A 595 -9.08 26.77 32.76
N GLY A 596 -10.32 26.38 32.46
CA GLY A 596 -11.50 27.11 32.96
C GLY A 596 -11.63 27.01 34.48
N TYR A 597 -11.44 25.82 35.03
CA TYR A 597 -11.47 25.59 36.47
C TYR A 597 -10.28 26.21 37.21
N ALA A 598 -9.09 26.19 36.60
CA ALA A 598 -7.92 26.90 37.11
C ALA A 598 -8.19 28.41 37.19
N ALA A 599 -8.84 28.98 36.16
CA ALA A 599 -9.17 30.40 36.13
C ALA A 599 -10.23 30.79 37.18
N LEU A 600 -11.27 29.97 37.38
CA LEU A 600 -12.20 30.13 38.51
C LEU A 600 -11.49 30.03 39.86
N THR A 601 -10.50 29.14 39.99
CA THR A 601 -9.69 29.04 41.20
C THR A 601 -8.95 30.35 41.46
N HIS A 602 -8.24 30.88 40.45
CA HIS A 602 -7.55 32.17 40.54
C HIS A 602 -8.48 33.31 40.98
N TYR A 603 -9.68 33.37 40.39
CA TYR A 603 -10.71 34.36 40.76
C TYR A 603 -11.06 34.29 42.26
N TYR A 604 -11.39 33.11 42.77
CA TYR A 604 -11.76 32.94 44.18
C TYR A 604 -10.60 33.22 45.15
N LEU A 605 -9.37 32.90 44.74
CA LEU A 605 -8.17 33.21 45.52
C LEU A 605 -7.87 34.73 45.55
N LYS A 606 -7.98 35.41 44.40
CA LYS A 606 -7.73 36.86 44.30
C LYS A 606 -8.76 37.66 45.10
N THR A 607 -10.04 37.28 45.03
CA THR A 607 -11.12 37.94 45.79
C THR A 607 -11.14 37.58 47.28
N LYS A 608 -10.48 36.48 47.67
CA LYS A 608 -10.47 35.94 49.05
C LYS A 608 -11.87 35.66 49.63
N THR A 609 -12.88 35.50 48.77
CA THR A 609 -14.29 35.39 49.20
C THR A 609 -14.73 33.95 49.52
N GLN A 610 -14.19 32.95 48.81
CA GLN A 610 -14.66 31.56 48.88
C GLN A 610 -13.50 30.55 48.79
N PRO A 611 -12.67 30.41 49.85
CA PRO A 611 -11.49 29.53 49.81
C PRO A 611 -11.84 28.06 49.55
N ALA A 612 -12.95 27.56 50.12
CA ALA A 612 -13.40 26.18 49.87
C ALA A 612 -13.77 25.94 48.41
N ARG A 613 -14.42 26.91 47.76
CA ARG A 613 -14.79 26.83 46.34
C ARG A 613 -13.55 26.89 45.44
N ALA A 614 -12.55 27.70 45.81
CA ALA A 614 -11.27 27.71 45.12
C ALA A 614 -10.63 26.32 45.12
N LEU A 615 -10.60 25.63 46.27
CA LEU A 615 -10.05 24.27 46.37
C LEU A 615 -10.83 23.26 45.53
N GLU A 616 -12.16 23.30 45.56
CA GLU A 616 -13.00 22.43 44.74
C GLU A 616 -12.69 22.60 43.24
N MET A 617 -12.63 23.84 42.75
CA MET A 617 -12.30 24.10 41.35
C MET A 617 -10.88 23.65 41.01
N ALA A 618 -9.91 23.83 41.92
CA ALA A 618 -8.54 23.39 41.71
C ALA A 618 -8.42 21.87 41.59
N GLU A 619 -9.16 21.12 42.41
CA GLU A 619 -9.22 19.66 42.33
C GLU A 619 -9.84 19.20 41.02
N VAL A 620 -10.88 19.88 40.53
CA VAL A 620 -11.48 19.59 39.23
C VAL A 620 -10.48 19.88 38.10
N ALA A 621 -9.77 21.01 38.15
CA ALA A 621 -8.72 21.34 37.19
C ALA A 621 -7.62 20.26 37.16
N ALA A 622 -7.20 19.77 38.33
CA ALA A 622 -6.20 18.71 38.45
C ALA A 622 -6.68 17.37 37.84
N ARG A 623 -7.98 17.03 37.90
CA ARG A 623 -8.53 15.82 37.29
C ARG A 623 -8.56 15.88 35.76
N PHE A 624 -8.77 17.06 35.19
CA PHE A 624 -8.84 17.28 33.75
C PHE A 624 -7.49 17.54 33.09
N GLN A 625 -6.38 17.43 33.82
CA GLN A 625 -5.06 17.53 33.21
C GLN A 625 -4.86 16.40 32.18
N PRO A 626 -4.47 16.73 30.94
CA PRO A 626 -4.32 15.73 29.90
C PRO A 626 -3.29 14.66 30.30
N ARG A 627 -3.71 13.39 30.29
CA ARG A 627 -2.78 12.25 30.39
C ARG A 627 -1.90 12.25 29.15
N GLN A 628 -0.62 12.55 29.31
CA GLN A 628 0.31 12.82 28.21
C GLN A 628 0.41 11.66 27.20
N LEU A 629 0.29 11.99 25.91
CA LEU A 629 0.83 11.20 24.80
C LEU A 629 2.00 11.93 24.11
N ILE A 630 2.10 13.26 24.21
CA ILE A 630 3.20 14.07 23.67
C ILE A 630 3.43 15.27 24.60
N SER A 631 4.64 15.39 25.19
CA SER A 631 5.04 16.57 25.98
C SER A 631 5.48 17.70 25.04
N ASN A 632 4.94 18.91 25.26
CA ASN A 632 5.51 20.14 24.73
C ASN A 632 5.48 21.21 25.83
N ALA A 633 6.34 22.22 25.67
CA ALA A 633 6.54 23.32 26.62
C ALA A 633 5.23 23.96 27.12
N ILE A 634 4.24 24.14 26.26
CA ILE A 634 2.94 24.77 26.61
C ILE A 634 2.09 23.84 27.47
N THR A 635 2.07 22.54 27.16
CA THR A 635 1.34 21.54 27.94
C THR A 635 1.94 21.41 29.34
N ASP A 636 3.27 21.48 29.45
CA ASP A 636 3.95 21.45 30.73
C ASP A 636 3.69 22.71 31.56
N TYR A 637 3.64 23.90 30.94
CA TYR A 637 3.24 25.14 31.61
C TYR A 637 1.82 25.04 32.18
N GLY A 638 0.83 24.63 31.38
CA GLY A 638 -0.56 24.50 31.85
C GLY A 638 -0.72 23.47 32.97
N ARG A 639 0.00 22.34 32.89
CA ARG A 639 0.00 21.29 33.92
C ARG A 639 0.59 21.79 35.24
N LEU A 640 1.80 22.38 35.19
CA LEU A 640 2.48 22.85 36.39
C LEU A 640 1.75 24.04 37.01
N GLY A 641 1.27 25.00 36.21
CA GLY A 641 0.42 26.08 36.71
C GLY A 641 -0.85 25.56 37.40
N SER A 642 -1.50 24.54 36.83
CA SER A 642 -2.66 23.90 37.47
C SER A 642 -2.32 23.14 38.77
N GLN A 643 -1.09 22.66 38.94
CA GLN A 643 -0.63 22.07 40.22
C GLN A 643 -0.33 23.16 41.25
N MET A 644 0.31 24.25 40.84
CA MET A 644 0.62 25.37 41.71
C MET A 644 -0.63 26.10 42.19
N ILE A 645 -1.63 26.30 41.32
CA ILE A 645 -2.89 26.91 41.74
C ILE A 645 -3.66 26.01 42.74
N HIS A 646 -3.52 24.69 42.63
CA HIS A 646 -4.05 23.75 43.62
C HIS A 646 -3.28 23.84 44.95
N ALA A 647 -1.95 23.94 44.91
CA ALA A 647 -1.15 24.16 46.10
C ALA A 647 -1.53 25.48 46.81
N ARG A 648 -1.73 26.56 46.05
CA ARG A 648 -2.23 27.84 46.59
C ARG A 648 -3.61 27.70 47.22
N ALA A 649 -4.54 27.00 46.57
CA ALA A 649 -5.87 26.76 47.13
C ALA A 649 -5.81 25.95 48.44
N LEU A 650 -4.92 24.96 48.54
CA LEU A 650 -4.66 24.24 49.80
C LEU A 650 -4.16 25.16 50.90
N ALA A 651 -3.18 26.02 50.60
CA ALA A 651 -2.63 26.99 51.55
C ALA A 651 -3.71 27.95 52.08
N PHE A 652 -4.56 28.50 51.21
CA PHE A 652 -5.69 29.36 51.60
C PHE A 652 -6.74 28.67 52.47
N ASN A 653 -6.80 27.34 52.44
CA ASN A 653 -7.66 26.53 53.33
C ASN A 653 -6.90 26.04 54.58
N GLY A 654 -5.74 26.62 54.90
CA GLY A 654 -4.93 26.28 56.07
C GLY A 654 -4.15 24.96 55.94
N ARG A 655 -4.10 24.35 54.76
CA ARG A 655 -3.43 23.05 54.51
C ARG A 655 -1.99 23.25 54.00
N CYS A 656 -1.19 24.00 54.75
CA CYS A 656 0.15 24.43 54.34
C CYS A 656 1.12 23.27 54.05
N ASP A 657 1.12 22.21 54.85
CA ASP A 657 2.01 21.05 54.62
C ASP A 657 1.70 20.30 53.32
N GLU A 658 0.44 20.31 52.89
CA GLU A 658 0.04 19.70 51.63
C GLU A 658 0.36 20.59 50.43
N ALA A 659 0.16 21.90 50.60
CA ALA A 659 0.54 22.91 49.63
C ALA A 659 2.04 22.86 49.33
N GLU A 660 2.89 22.86 50.37
CA GLU A 660 4.36 22.80 50.22
C GLU A 660 4.80 21.52 49.52
N ARG A 661 4.28 20.35 49.91
CA ARG A 661 4.61 19.08 49.21
C ARG A 661 4.18 19.05 47.76
N LEU A 662 3.11 19.76 47.39
CA LEU A 662 2.68 19.87 46.01
C LEU A 662 3.57 20.85 45.23
N ALA A 663 3.95 21.98 45.83
CA ALA A 663 4.87 22.96 45.26
C ALA A 663 6.28 22.38 45.05
N GLU A 664 6.80 21.59 46.00
CA GLU A 664 8.08 20.90 45.87
C GLU A 664 8.10 19.91 44.70
N ARG A 665 7.00 19.19 44.49
CA ARG A 665 6.88 18.28 43.34
C ARG A 665 6.90 19.03 42.01
N ALA A 666 6.27 20.21 41.94
CA ALA A 666 6.31 21.04 40.74
C ALA A 666 7.72 21.57 40.45
N LEU A 667 8.49 21.98 41.47
CA LEU A 667 9.89 22.41 41.32
C LEU A 667 10.85 21.28 40.93
N ALA A 668 10.55 20.04 41.30
CA ALA A 668 11.36 18.88 40.91
C ALA A 668 11.14 18.48 39.43
N ASP A 669 10.18 19.10 38.74
CA ASP A 669 9.82 18.74 37.37
C ASP A 669 10.87 19.20 36.35
N ARG A 670 11.13 18.36 35.34
CA ARG A 670 12.13 18.64 34.29
C ARG A 670 11.78 19.85 33.44
N ALA A 671 10.50 20.23 33.35
CA ALA A 671 10.06 21.41 32.61
C ALA A 671 10.50 22.75 33.24
N MET A 672 11.03 22.74 34.47
CA MET A 672 11.68 23.88 35.14
C MET A 672 12.88 24.46 34.40
N LYS A 673 13.38 23.81 33.34
CA LYS A 673 14.46 24.34 32.51
C LYS A 673 14.08 25.59 31.70
N GLN A 674 12.78 25.90 31.60
CA GLN A 674 12.29 27.06 30.86
C GLN A 674 12.11 28.24 31.84
N PRO A 675 12.81 29.38 31.63
CA PRO A 675 12.79 30.51 32.57
C PRO A 675 11.40 30.99 32.96
N VAL A 676 10.49 31.14 32.00
CA VAL A 676 9.12 31.64 32.25
C VAL A 676 8.31 30.68 33.12
N ILE A 677 8.41 29.36 32.90
CA ILE A 677 7.74 28.37 33.77
C ILE A 677 8.32 28.42 35.18
N ALA A 678 9.65 28.46 35.27
CA ALA A 678 10.34 28.49 36.55
C ALA A 678 10.01 29.76 37.35
N ALA A 679 9.93 30.92 36.67
CA ALA A 679 9.51 32.17 37.28
C ALA A 679 8.11 32.06 37.88
N SER A 680 7.14 31.61 37.10
CA SER A 680 5.75 31.41 37.55
C SER A 680 5.65 30.51 38.79
N ILE A 681 6.34 29.37 38.78
CA ILE A 681 6.32 28.42 39.92
C ILE A 681 6.99 29.03 41.16
N HIS A 682 8.08 29.78 41.00
CA HIS A 682 8.72 30.47 42.10
C HIS A 682 7.82 31.57 42.69
N VAL A 683 7.12 32.34 41.85
CA VAL A 683 6.16 33.35 42.32
C VAL A 683 5.00 32.71 43.06
N ASP A 684 4.41 31.65 42.52
CA ASP A 684 3.33 30.91 43.19
C ASP A 684 3.79 30.31 44.52
N ARG A 685 5.02 29.77 44.61
CA ARG A 685 5.56 29.28 45.89
C ARG A 685 5.83 30.42 46.87
N GLY A 686 6.28 31.57 46.38
CA GLY A 686 6.39 32.79 47.18
C GLY A 686 5.04 33.16 47.81
N GLN A 687 3.96 33.13 47.02
CA GLN A 687 2.60 33.38 47.50
C GLN A 687 2.13 32.32 48.50
N ILE A 688 2.40 31.03 48.27
CA ILE A 688 2.10 29.95 49.23
C ILE A 688 2.79 30.22 50.57
N ALA A 689 4.08 30.55 50.54
CA ALA A 689 4.86 30.86 51.74
C ALA A 689 4.30 32.10 52.48
N LEU A 690 3.85 33.14 51.77
CA LEU A 690 3.16 34.29 52.38
C LEU A 690 1.90 33.86 53.12
N ILE A 691 1.03 33.08 52.47
CA ILE A 691 -0.23 32.59 53.05
C ILE A 691 0.05 31.72 54.29
N CYS A 692 1.13 30.95 54.27
CA CYS A 692 1.55 30.08 55.35
C CYS A 692 2.41 30.76 56.43
N GLY A 693 2.55 32.09 56.38
CA GLY A 693 3.26 32.85 57.43
C GLY A 693 4.79 32.68 57.41
N GLN A 694 5.38 32.45 56.23
CA GLN A 694 6.81 32.22 56.03
C GLN A 694 7.44 33.33 55.16
N PRO A 695 7.59 34.56 55.67
CA PRO A 695 7.98 35.72 54.87
C PRO A 695 9.41 35.63 54.29
N ASP A 696 10.35 34.99 54.99
CA ASP A 696 11.73 34.82 54.49
C ASP A 696 11.77 33.86 53.30
N THR A 697 11.07 32.73 53.41
CA THR A 697 10.89 31.77 52.31
C THR A 697 10.18 32.42 51.12
N ALA A 698 9.15 33.22 51.40
CA ALA A 698 8.43 33.96 50.38
C ALA A 698 9.36 34.90 49.62
N ARG A 699 10.13 35.73 50.34
CA ARG A 699 11.08 36.67 49.74
C ARG A 699 12.06 35.96 48.82
N ALA A 700 12.70 34.88 49.30
CA ALA A 700 13.69 34.15 48.51
C ALA A 700 13.11 33.62 47.19
N HIS A 701 11.89 33.08 47.21
CA HIS A 701 11.24 32.59 46.00
C HIS A 701 10.76 33.71 45.08
N LEU A 702 10.24 34.82 45.62
CA LEU A 702 9.84 35.97 44.81
C LEU A 702 11.05 36.64 44.13
N GLU A 703 12.19 36.78 44.83
CA GLU A 703 13.44 37.26 44.24
C GLU A 703 13.92 36.37 43.10
N GLN A 704 13.82 35.04 43.27
CA GLN A 704 14.16 34.09 42.22
C GLN A 704 13.21 34.20 41.01
N GLY A 705 11.90 34.36 41.25
CA GLY A 705 10.91 34.57 40.20
C GLY A 705 11.18 35.85 39.40
N LEU A 706 11.47 36.95 40.10
CA LEU A 706 11.85 38.23 39.51
C LEU A 706 13.14 38.15 38.70
N ALA A 707 14.14 37.40 39.16
CA ALA A 707 15.40 37.22 38.45
C ALA A 707 15.23 36.42 37.14
N LEU A 708 14.30 35.47 37.11
CA LEU A 708 14.04 34.59 35.96
C LEU A 708 13.19 35.25 34.88
N ASP A 709 12.28 36.16 35.25
CA ASP A 709 11.40 36.87 34.31
C ASP A 709 11.27 38.38 34.65
N PRO A 710 12.35 39.17 34.60
CA PRO A 710 12.38 40.53 35.14
C PRO A 710 11.42 41.52 34.47
N ASN A 711 11.02 41.22 33.22
CA ASN A 711 10.17 42.06 32.39
C ASN A 711 8.81 41.43 32.09
N GLY A 712 8.56 40.20 32.54
CA GLY A 712 7.27 39.55 32.34
C GLY A 712 6.30 39.74 33.50
N SER A 713 5.10 39.21 33.29
CA SER A 713 3.97 39.32 34.20
C SER A 713 4.29 38.75 35.59
N ASP A 714 4.96 37.60 35.64
CA ASP A 714 5.34 36.97 36.90
C ASP A 714 6.42 37.78 37.65
N GLY A 715 7.42 38.33 36.97
CA GLY A 715 8.40 39.20 37.63
C GLY A 715 7.82 40.53 38.11
N MET A 716 6.86 41.10 37.39
CA MET A 716 6.12 42.28 37.86
C MET A 716 5.31 41.97 39.12
N LEU A 717 4.59 40.84 39.15
CA LEU A 717 3.87 40.38 40.32
C LEU A 717 4.83 40.08 41.50
N ALA A 718 5.97 39.47 41.23
CA ALA A 718 7.00 39.21 42.23
C ALA A 718 7.50 40.52 42.88
N ARG A 719 7.74 41.54 42.05
CA ARG A 719 8.16 42.88 42.50
C ARG A 719 7.10 43.56 43.36
N GLU A 720 5.83 43.47 42.96
CA GLU A 720 4.70 43.98 43.74
C GLU A 720 4.67 43.33 45.13
N LEU A 721 4.70 42.00 45.21
CA LEU A 721 4.69 41.26 46.47
C LEU A 721 5.93 41.50 47.34
N LEU A 722 7.10 41.70 46.73
CA LEU A 722 8.32 42.07 47.47
C LEU A 722 8.22 43.47 48.09
N ASN A 723 7.59 44.41 47.40
CA ASN A 723 7.33 45.75 47.93
C ASN A 723 6.33 45.69 49.10
N GLU A 724 5.24 44.93 48.96
CA GLU A 724 4.28 44.70 50.06
C GLU A 724 4.97 44.10 51.30
N LEU A 725 5.83 43.09 51.10
CA LEU A 725 6.62 42.50 52.18
C LEU A 725 7.54 43.51 52.89
N ALA A 726 8.14 44.44 52.14
CA ALA A 726 9.00 45.47 52.70
C ALA A 726 8.21 46.49 53.54
N GLU A 727 7.01 46.86 53.10
CA GLU A 727 6.12 47.78 53.82
C GLU A 727 5.60 47.17 55.12
N VAL A 728 5.22 45.88 55.12
CA VAL A 728 4.82 45.16 56.33
C VAL A 728 5.98 45.01 57.32
N GLY A 729 7.20 44.72 56.84
CA GLY A 729 8.39 44.64 57.68
C GLY A 729 8.77 45.97 58.34
N ALA A 730 8.48 47.10 57.68
CA ALA A 730 8.74 48.45 58.21
C ALA A 730 7.68 48.94 59.22
N SER A 731 6.47 48.41 59.16
CA SER A 731 5.33 48.85 60.00
C SER A 731 5.13 48.06 61.31
N GLY A 732 5.94 47.02 61.55
CA GLY A 732 5.78 46.12 62.71
C GLY A 732 4.61 45.15 62.53
N PRO A 733 4.55 44.04 63.31
CA PRO A 733 3.59 42.97 63.05
C PRO A 733 2.13 43.45 63.09
N MET A 734 1.43 43.42 61.94
CA MET A 734 -0.03 43.54 61.86
C MET A 734 -0.68 42.24 62.36
N ALA A 735 -1.65 42.38 63.25
CA ALA A 735 -2.43 41.29 63.84
C ALA A 735 -3.60 40.85 62.93
#